data_AF-A0A941PP07-F1
#
_entry.id   AF-A0A941PP07-F1
#
_cell.length_a   1.000
_cell.length_b   1.000
_cell.length_c   1.000
_cell.angle_alpha   90.00
_cell.angle_beta   90.00
_cell.angle_gamma   90.00
#
_symmetry.space_group_name_H-M   'P 1'
#
loop_
_entity.id
_entity.type
_entity.pdbx_description
1 polymer ?
#
loop_
_entity_poly.entity_id
_entity_poly.type
_entity_poly.pdbx_seq_one_letter_code
_entity_poly.pdbx_strand_id
1 'polypeptide(L)'
;MKATLTLAGPPTRLSGRFRPAPVAWLAAVLLCVNLVGCGGGSDTAAVSQQSAAASVQPGSAGGIAAPVANGSADQSVKAAVALAAPDPGLLLLLVPDGIDDQDPGIMAWEDAAREVGVRMAPITDSQFLSLGTSGALAYAGLVLPDQIHTVATDQLVAAVHDYTNAGGSTFLTFDFAALTRRADGPLVYPIPKSRLSDLAGVDYVLYDKYLDRTVGLGPVTAMRTTMRELLVPPGKSEPFSTAGPVALPTAPGGTITVGPTTITVGPPSVGNKDRLQVGPAGAIDVASQVPLLRAAGVGPGQALYLPVSPGDPGGVHGFDPQQYQIQPMASSSQLRSPNRLKELKAQVGFGQAVRAAAPNEASRFVAAASTKAIGVFGGGSGGAADGGAVVRTGLGDNGPDVLQAYHGYALGFLIYPSYVTEGSYAGTVLATSPQFGLVAGVKSYGAGRVLFVNLPLTYLKGRTDALPMHGFLQYFVKHLLGGAQLSSMPNGVPGMMFNWHLDSMEAQQPTLQLETAGIFNAGPMSIHITAGPDTVVPGDGLGFDLNNNPTMQAFLRRMDAKGHSIGSHGGWDHDYYGLNANETNSATFLPFLVLNRQAVDNAVGHPTRDYSAPEGNNPHWAMDWLAQQGVVSAYFGGHTGLGVTRDYRDGILNTPTLWVVPVTPMGLYATFEEFQDFNVPKADVINWYLDLVDFDLTHDTARMVYAHPPGASEWIDVVQTLEAYVRSKGASKFSWYTMPRLADFMAKRNEVQWSEQSLANGVTQFTASHPISLKELVWRLPKARYLRPTAVSGGSVADGGTVWLVKAGANARTLTFRASSSTTWAPF
;
A
#
# COMPACT_ATOMS: atom_id res chain seq x y z
N MET A 1 -45.50 -29.82 -13.85
CA MET A 1 -46.53 -30.88 -14.02
C MET A 1 -46.20 -31.68 -15.28
N LYS A 2 -46.62 -32.95 -15.38
CA LYS A 2 -46.38 -33.83 -16.55
C LYS A 2 -47.45 -33.64 -17.66
N ALA A 3 -47.17 -34.23 -18.84
CA ALA A 3 -48.04 -34.42 -20.02
C ALA A 3 -48.25 -33.15 -20.91
N THR A 4 -48.44 -33.16 -22.24
CA THR A 4 -48.41 -34.19 -23.34
C THR A 4 -48.59 -33.41 -24.67
N LEU A 5 -48.00 -33.67 -25.86
CA LEU A 5 -47.12 -34.73 -26.38
C LEU A 5 -46.14 -34.19 -27.48
N THR A 6 -45.63 -35.10 -28.32
CA THR A 6 -44.81 -35.05 -29.56
C THR A 6 -45.57 -34.57 -30.84
N LEU A 7 -45.03 -34.47 -32.09
CA LEU A 7 -43.89 -35.11 -32.80
C LEU A 7 -43.60 -34.41 -34.18
N ALA A 8 -42.35 -34.45 -34.67
CA ALA A 8 -41.87 -34.31 -36.09
C ALA A 8 -42.27 -33.06 -36.95
N GLY A 9 -41.47 -32.56 -37.90
CA GLY A 9 -40.14 -32.98 -38.42
C GLY A 9 -39.58 -31.92 -39.41
N PRO A 10 -38.36 -32.12 -39.97
CA PRO A 10 -37.66 -31.15 -40.84
C PRO A 10 -37.90 -31.45 -42.36
N PRO A 11 -37.20 -30.85 -43.35
CA PRO A 11 -36.25 -29.71 -43.38
C PRO A 11 -36.58 -28.63 -44.46
N THR A 12 -35.74 -27.59 -44.61
CA THR A 12 -35.06 -27.12 -45.86
C THR A 12 -34.77 -25.60 -45.89
N ARG A 13 -33.83 -25.19 -46.75
CA ARG A 13 -33.18 -23.86 -46.81
C ARG A 13 -33.77 -22.99 -47.93
N LEU A 14 -33.64 -21.65 -47.79
CA LEU A 14 -33.32 -20.63 -48.84
C LEU A 14 -33.08 -19.30 -48.08
N SER A 15 -31.85 -18.82 -47.88
CA SER A 15 -31.07 -17.94 -48.78
C SER A 15 -31.75 -16.63 -49.19
N GLY A 16 -31.24 -15.49 -48.70
CA GLY A 16 -31.62 -14.15 -49.16
C GLY A 16 -30.85 -13.04 -48.43
N ARG A 17 -29.80 -12.49 -49.05
CA ARG A 17 -29.10 -11.30 -48.54
C ARG A 17 -29.88 -10.05 -48.91
N PHE A 18 -30.07 -9.11 -47.97
CA PHE A 18 -30.11 -7.68 -48.28
C PHE A 18 -29.56 -6.84 -47.11
N ARG A 19 -28.72 -5.87 -47.45
CA ARG A 19 -28.30 -4.67 -46.68
C ARG A 19 -28.65 -3.48 -47.60
N PRO A 20 -29.07 -2.30 -47.09
CA PRO A 20 -28.10 -1.32 -46.56
C PRO A 20 -28.58 -0.48 -45.35
N ALA A 21 -27.72 0.44 -44.91
CA ALA A 21 -27.88 1.42 -43.81
C ALA A 21 -28.48 2.76 -44.35
N PRO A 22 -28.29 3.98 -43.78
CA PRO A 22 -27.70 4.44 -42.48
C PRO A 22 -28.50 5.61 -41.80
N VAL A 23 -27.83 6.38 -40.90
CA VAL A 23 -28.15 7.78 -40.45
C VAL A 23 -29.20 7.95 -39.33
N ALA A 24 -29.18 8.94 -38.41
CA ALA A 24 -28.14 9.58 -37.55
C ALA A 24 -28.76 10.73 -36.69
N TRP A 25 -28.54 10.73 -35.37
CA TRP A 25 -28.67 11.91 -34.45
C TRP A 25 -30.07 12.59 -34.37
N LEU A 26 -30.42 13.58 -33.51
CA LEU A 26 -29.67 14.47 -32.60
C LEU A 26 -30.51 14.90 -31.35
N ALA A 27 -29.85 15.46 -30.33
CA ALA A 27 -30.25 15.71 -28.94
C ALA A 27 -31.16 16.94 -28.60
N ALA A 28 -31.35 17.15 -27.27
CA ALA A 28 -31.51 18.44 -26.52
C ALA A 28 -32.92 19.01 -26.22
N VAL A 29 -33.21 19.84 -25.17
CA VAL A 29 -32.68 20.17 -23.79
C VAL A 29 -33.69 21.16 -23.10
N LEU A 30 -33.53 21.43 -21.79
CA LEU A 30 -34.12 22.47 -20.88
C LEU A 30 -35.28 22.01 -19.94
N LEU A 31 -35.20 22.15 -18.60
CA LEU A 31 -35.10 23.32 -17.66
C LEU A 31 -36.47 24.03 -17.46
N CYS A 32 -37.11 23.95 -16.28
CA CYS A 32 -37.23 24.99 -15.22
C CYS A 32 -38.47 24.67 -14.32
N VAL A 33 -38.77 25.22 -13.12
CA VAL A 33 -38.06 25.86 -11.96
C VAL A 33 -39.14 26.15 -10.85
N ASN A 34 -38.77 26.43 -9.58
CA ASN A 34 -39.63 26.95 -8.46
C ASN A 34 -40.67 25.97 -7.81
N LEU A 35 -41.15 26.10 -6.55
CA LEU A 35 -40.87 27.01 -5.41
C LEU A 35 -41.30 26.41 -4.04
N VAL A 36 -40.74 26.98 -2.97
CA VAL A 36 -40.91 26.85 -1.49
C VAL A 36 -42.34 26.77 -0.89
N GLY A 37 -42.48 26.06 0.25
CA GLY A 37 -43.51 26.29 1.30
C GLY A 37 -43.80 25.02 2.15
N CYS A 38 -43.24 24.82 3.35
CA CYS A 38 -43.52 25.42 4.69
C CYS A 38 -44.82 24.95 5.39
N GLY A 39 -44.65 24.29 6.56
CA GLY A 39 -45.71 23.89 7.50
C GLY A 39 -46.38 22.54 7.16
N GLY A 40 -46.74 21.64 8.09
CA GLY A 40 -46.71 21.67 9.55
C GLY A 40 -47.99 21.06 10.12
N GLY A 41 -47.94 20.25 11.20
CA GLY A 41 -49.16 19.76 11.89
C GLY A 41 -49.25 18.25 12.15
N SER A 42 -48.79 17.89 13.34
CA SER A 42 -49.27 16.83 14.27
C SER A 42 -50.63 16.13 14.04
N ASP A 43 -50.63 14.81 14.32
CA ASP A 43 -51.65 13.95 14.97
C ASP A 43 -53.07 13.83 14.31
N THR A 44 -53.78 12.69 14.30
CA THR A 44 -53.99 11.61 15.29
C THR A 44 -54.60 10.33 14.66
N ALA A 45 -54.51 9.18 15.36
CA ALA A 45 -55.44 8.01 15.37
C ALA A 45 -55.64 7.21 14.06
N ALA A 46 -55.24 5.92 13.98
CA ALA A 46 -55.98 4.72 14.43
C ALA A 46 -57.32 4.50 13.67
N VAL A 47 -57.65 3.34 13.08
CA VAL A 47 -57.70 1.97 13.63
C VAL A 47 -57.77 0.95 12.47
N SER A 48 -57.17 -0.26 12.57
CA SER A 48 -57.88 -1.55 12.33
C SER A 48 -57.05 -2.84 12.43
N GLN A 49 -57.57 -3.74 13.28
CA GLN A 49 -57.72 -5.19 13.14
C GLN A 49 -56.50 -6.15 13.13
N GLN A 50 -56.39 -6.76 14.31
CA GLN A 50 -55.66 -7.92 14.78
C GLN A 50 -56.26 -9.28 14.34
N SER A 51 -55.41 -10.28 14.09
CA SER A 51 -55.62 -11.73 14.33
C SER A 51 -54.29 -12.47 14.08
N ALA A 52 -53.59 -13.00 15.08
CA ALA A 52 -53.79 -14.30 15.76
C ALA A 52 -53.60 -15.50 14.80
N ALA A 53 -52.80 -16.55 15.07
CA ALA A 53 -52.08 -17.01 16.29
C ALA A 53 -50.75 -17.72 15.85
N ALA A 54 -49.89 -18.32 16.67
CA ALA A 54 -50.03 -18.79 18.05
C ALA A 54 -48.69 -18.79 18.83
N SER A 55 -48.79 -18.84 20.16
CA SER A 55 -47.68 -18.81 21.11
C SER A 55 -47.43 -20.17 21.76
N VAL A 56 -46.16 -20.44 22.10
CA VAL A 56 -45.76 -21.38 23.16
C VAL A 56 -44.66 -20.69 24.00
N GLN A 57 -44.75 -20.83 25.32
CA GLN A 57 -43.96 -20.16 26.37
C GLN A 57 -43.84 -21.14 27.57
N PRO A 58 -42.90 -20.96 28.52
CA PRO A 58 -41.46 -21.17 28.35
C PRO A 58 -40.88 -22.17 29.39
N GLY A 59 -39.65 -22.64 29.17
CA GLY A 59 -38.88 -23.39 30.19
C GLY A 59 -37.84 -22.48 30.86
N SER A 60 -37.81 -22.43 32.20
CA SER A 60 -37.01 -21.48 32.98
C SER A 60 -35.52 -21.84 33.03
N ALA A 61 -34.64 -20.85 32.83
CA ALA A 61 -33.22 -20.89 33.21
C ALA A 61 -32.78 -19.53 33.77
N GLY A 62 -31.73 -19.52 34.61
CA GLY A 62 -31.36 -18.39 35.45
C GLY A 62 -30.97 -17.11 34.70
N GLY A 63 -31.30 -15.97 35.30
CA GLY A 63 -31.05 -14.66 34.69
C GLY A 63 -29.56 -14.30 34.61
N ILE A 64 -29.18 -13.75 33.45
CA ILE A 64 -28.00 -12.91 33.29
C ILE A 64 -28.54 -11.55 32.80
N ALA A 65 -28.06 -10.45 33.40
CA ALA A 65 -28.53 -9.12 33.07
C ALA A 65 -28.26 -8.78 31.60
N ALA A 66 -29.25 -8.21 30.91
CA ALA A 66 -29.04 -7.64 29.59
C ALA A 66 -27.99 -6.51 29.68
N PRO A 67 -26.98 -6.46 28.80
CA PRO A 67 -26.07 -5.34 28.76
C PRO A 67 -26.86 -4.09 28.34
N VAL A 68 -26.67 -3.02 29.12
CA VAL A 68 -27.16 -1.68 28.80
C VAL A 68 -26.58 -1.27 27.44
N ALA A 69 -27.37 -0.56 26.63
CA ALA A 69 -26.89 0.05 25.41
C ALA A 69 -25.84 1.13 25.72
N ASN A 70 -24.56 0.74 25.76
CA ASN A 70 -23.45 1.66 25.84
C ASN A 70 -23.25 2.28 24.46
N GLY A 71 -23.37 3.61 24.38
CA GLY A 71 -23.00 4.36 23.18
C GLY A 71 -21.49 4.36 22.96
N SER A 72 -21.11 4.64 21.71
CA SER A 72 -19.79 5.13 21.27
C SER A 72 -18.60 4.67 22.11
N ALA A 73 -18.12 3.45 21.88
CA ALA A 73 -16.85 3.00 22.44
C ALA A 73 -15.71 3.88 21.91
N ASP A 74 -14.95 4.47 22.84
CA ASP A 74 -13.72 5.25 22.67
C ASP A 74 -13.17 5.37 21.22
N GLN A 75 -13.64 6.37 20.48
CA GLN A 75 -12.67 7.16 19.75
C GLN A 75 -11.87 7.92 20.81
N SER A 76 -10.61 7.52 21.00
CA SER A 76 -9.65 8.36 21.71
C SER A 76 -9.63 9.70 21.01
N VAL A 77 -10.21 10.74 21.63
CA VAL A 77 -10.20 12.10 21.09
C VAL A 77 -8.74 12.45 20.85
N LYS A 78 -8.31 12.45 19.58
CA LYS A 78 -6.99 12.95 19.20
C LYS A 78 -6.98 14.39 19.68
N ALA A 79 -6.20 14.68 20.73
CA ALA A 79 -6.04 16.04 21.19
C ALA A 79 -5.46 16.83 20.01
N ALA A 80 -6.23 17.79 19.49
CA ALA A 80 -5.76 18.69 18.45
C ALA A 80 -4.42 19.25 18.92
N VAL A 81 -3.37 19.07 18.10
CA VAL A 81 -2.04 19.59 18.42
C VAL A 81 -2.09 21.09 18.16
N ALA A 82 -2.65 21.84 19.11
CA ALA A 82 -2.42 23.27 19.21
C ALA A 82 -0.91 23.47 19.11
N LEU A 83 -0.46 24.23 18.09
CA LEU A 83 0.96 24.40 17.81
C LEU A 83 1.68 24.85 19.08
N ALA A 84 2.46 23.93 19.64
CA ALA A 84 3.03 24.07 20.96
C ALA A 84 4.28 24.97 20.92
N ALA A 85 5.09 24.92 21.98
CA ALA A 85 6.45 25.44 21.89
C ALA A 85 7.21 24.78 20.71
N PRO A 86 8.14 25.48 20.04
CA PRO A 86 8.80 24.97 18.85
C PRO A 86 9.52 23.63 19.08
N ASP A 87 9.34 22.70 18.14
CA ASP A 87 9.82 21.32 18.23
C ASP A 87 10.58 20.92 16.94
N PRO A 88 11.92 20.73 17.00
CA PRO A 88 12.77 20.49 15.82
C PRO A 88 12.65 19.08 15.22
N GLY A 89 11.72 18.26 15.72
CA GLY A 89 11.35 16.94 15.21
C GLY A 89 9.89 16.81 14.76
N LEU A 90 9.10 17.89 14.83
CA LEU A 90 7.71 17.94 14.36
C LEU A 90 7.64 18.48 12.93
N LEU A 91 6.97 17.73 12.04
CA LEU A 91 6.58 18.20 10.71
C LEU A 91 5.33 19.08 10.79
N LEU A 92 5.31 20.15 10.00
CA LEU A 92 4.14 20.99 9.79
C LEU A 92 3.44 20.55 8.50
N LEU A 93 2.15 20.18 8.59
CA LEU A 93 1.29 19.90 7.43
C LEU A 93 0.49 21.16 7.12
N LEU A 94 0.78 21.86 6.02
CA LEU A 94 0.12 23.12 5.69
C LEU A 94 -1.28 22.87 5.13
N VAL A 95 -2.31 23.38 5.80
CA VAL A 95 -3.73 23.18 5.47
C VAL A 95 -4.46 24.53 5.34
N PRO A 96 -5.55 24.63 4.57
CA PRO A 96 -6.26 25.90 4.42
C PRO A 96 -6.96 26.33 5.72
N ASP A 97 -7.11 27.63 5.93
CA ASP A 97 -7.86 28.17 7.08
C ASP A 97 -9.32 27.66 7.09
N GLY A 98 -9.77 27.14 8.23
CA GLY A 98 -11.15 26.71 8.44
C GLY A 98 -11.51 25.30 7.94
N ILE A 99 -10.51 24.49 7.57
CA ILE A 99 -10.69 23.04 7.39
C ILE A 99 -11.08 22.36 8.71
N ASP A 100 -11.73 21.20 8.64
CA ASP A 100 -11.99 20.36 9.80
C ASP A 100 -10.68 19.66 10.23
N ASP A 101 -10.33 19.71 11.52
CA ASP A 101 -9.19 18.96 12.09
C ASP A 101 -9.38 17.43 11.94
N GLN A 102 -10.61 16.97 11.70
CA GLN A 102 -10.94 15.57 11.39
C GLN A 102 -11.11 15.31 9.88
N ASP A 103 -10.63 16.19 9.01
CA ASP A 103 -10.57 15.92 7.57
C ASP A 103 -9.81 14.59 7.32
N PRO A 104 -10.39 13.65 6.54
CA PRO A 104 -9.77 12.34 6.37
C PRO A 104 -8.42 12.37 5.66
N GLY A 105 -8.15 13.38 4.83
CA GLY A 105 -6.84 13.60 4.22
C GLY A 105 -5.80 14.00 5.27
N ILE A 106 -6.15 14.92 6.19
CA ILE A 106 -5.28 15.28 7.33
C ILE A 106 -5.00 14.05 8.18
N MET A 107 -6.04 13.28 8.52
CA MET A 107 -5.87 12.05 9.30
C MET A 107 -5.00 11.02 8.58
N ALA A 108 -5.13 10.88 7.25
CA ALA A 108 -4.34 9.96 6.45
C ALA A 108 -2.83 10.31 6.47
N TRP A 109 -2.49 11.61 6.39
CA TRP A 109 -1.13 12.10 6.54
C TRP A 109 -0.58 11.91 7.95
N GLU A 110 -1.37 12.21 9.00
CA GLU A 110 -0.98 11.95 10.38
C GLU A 110 -0.72 10.47 10.64
N ASP A 111 -1.61 9.59 10.17
CA ASP A 111 -1.51 8.15 10.42
C ASP A 111 -0.34 7.56 9.63
N ALA A 112 -0.10 7.99 8.39
CA ALA A 112 1.11 7.60 7.65
C ALA A 112 2.40 8.11 8.32
N ALA A 113 2.40 9.35 8.85
CA ALA A 113 3.50 9.91 9.63
C ALA A 113 3.78 9.07 10.89
N ARG A 114 2.73 8.73 11.65
CA ARG A 114 2.83 7.83 12.79
C ARG A 114 3.37 6.47 12.36
N GLU A 115 2.83 5.86 11.31
CA GLU A 115 3.23 4.54 10.81
C GLU A 115 4.74 4.49 10.45
N VAL A 116 5.29 5.50 9.74
CA VAL A 116 6.75 5.60 9.49
C VAL A 116 7.58 6.14 10.67
N GLY A 117 6.94 6.53 11.77
CA GLY A 117 7.61 6.86 13.03
C GLY A 117 8.01 8.30 13.21
N VAL A 118 7.37 9.23 12.51
CA VAL A 118 7.56 10.67 12.68
C VAL A 118 6.32 11.34 13.25
N ARG A 119 6.49 12.61 13.64
CA ARG A 119 5.43 13.44 14.18
C ARG A 119 5.06 14.49 13.16
N MET A 120 3.77 14.72 13.02
CA MET A 120 3.17 15.69 12.12
C MET A 120 2.01 16.36 12.84
N ALA A 121 1.80 17.64 12.59
CA ALA A 121 0.63 18.38 13.04
C ALA A 121 0.15 19.31 11.91
N PRO A 122 -1.16 19.51 11.74
CA PRO A 122 -1.69 20.53 10.84
C PRO A 122 -1.27 21.92 11.31
N ILE A 123 -1.00 22.81 10.36
CA ILE A 123 -0.86 24.25 10.56
C ILE A 123 -1.70 24.97 9.51
N THR A 124 -2.52 25.93 9.91
CA THR A 124 -3.34 26.69 8.95
C THR A 124 -2.53 27.80 8.27
N ASP A 125 -3.01 28.30 7.13
CA ASP A 125 -2.42 29.44 6.42
C ASP A 125 -2.15 30.64 7.34
N SER A 126 -3.17 31.08 8.10
CA SER A 126 -3.03 32.20 9.03
C SER A 126 -2.02 31.92 10.15
N GLN A 127 -1.91 30.67 10.62
CA GLN A 127 -0.93 30.27 11.63
C GLN A 127 0.51 30.26 11.06
N PHE A 128 0.72 29.70 9.87
CA PHE A 128 2.01 29.64 9.20
C PHE A 128 2.53 31.05 8.87
N LEU A 129 1.67 31.92 8.35
CA LEU A 129 1.97 33.34 8.13
C LEU A 129 2.30 34.07 9.42
N SER A 130 1.65 33.73 10.55
CA SER A 130 1.89 34.34 11.86
C SER A 130 3.19 33.86 12.53
N LEU A 131 3.65 32.63 12.27
CA LEU A 131 4.98 32.16 12.69
C LEU A 131 6.10 32.94 11.99
N GLY A 132 5.90 33.26 10.72
CA GLY A 132 6.95 33.77 9.83
C GLY A 132 8.11 32.79 9.65
N THR A 133 9.08 33.18 8.81
CA THR A 133 10.24 32.34 8.44
C THR A 133 10.99 31.81 9.66
N SER A 134 11.37 32.68 10.61
CA SER A 134 12.15 32.29 11.78
C SER A 134 11.39 31.38 12.76
N GLY A 135 10.05 31.53 12.86
CA GLY A 135 9.22 30.65 13.67
C GLY A 135 9.05 29.27 13.02
N ALA A 136 8.81 29.23 11.71
CA ALA A 136 8.68 27.99 10.94
C ALA A 136 10.00 27.18 10.91
N LEU A 137 11.16 27.84 10.82
CA LEU A 137 12.49 27.20 10.87
C LEU A 137 12.83 26.52 12.21
N ALA A 138 12.04 26.74 13.27
CA ALA A 138 12.21 26.04 14.54
C ALA A 138 11.51 24.66 14.58
N TYR A 139 10.80 24.30 13.50
CA TYR A 139 10.19 22.98 13.27
C TYR A 139 11.01 22.14 12.28
N ALA A 140 10.72 20.84 12.17
CA ALA A 140 11.55 19.91 11.39
C ALA A 140 11.46 20.11 9.87
N GLY A 141 10.29 20.46 9.34
CA GLY A 141 10.04 20.56 7.91
C GLY A 141 8.58 20.92 7.61
N LEU A 142 8.33 21.39 6.38
CA LEU A 142 7.01 21.77 5.88
C LEU A 142 6.53 20.76 4.83
N VAL A 143 5.35 20.19 5.02
CA VAL A 143 4.66 19.33 4.04
C VAL A 143 3.52 20.12 3.43
N LEU A 144 3.45 20.10 2.10
CA LEU A 144 2.47 20.80 1.28
C LEU A 144 1.60 19.73 0.59
N PRO A 145 0.42 19.38 1.17
CA PRO A 145 -0.34 18.19 0.79
C PRO A 145 -1.25 18.41 -0.44
N ASP A 146 -1.30 17.38 -1.28
CA ASP A 146 -2.24 17.26 -2.39
C ASP A 146 -3.67 17.04 -1.88
N GLN A 147 -4.65 17.44 -2.69
CA GLN A 147 -6.11 17.41 -2.47
C GLN A 147 -6.60 18.31 -1.32
N ILE A 148 -5.91 18.33 -0.19
CA ILE A 148 -6.27 19.10 1.02
C ILE A 148 -6.11 20.60 0.78
N HIS A 149 -5.06 21.02 0.07
CA HIS A 149 -4.72 22.44 -0.06
C HIS A 149 -4.38 22.87 -1.49
N THR A 150 -5.38 22.80 -2.36
CA THR A 150 -5.23 23.08 -3.80
C THR A 150 -5.27 24.58 -4.15
N VAL A 151 -5.67 25.45 -3.21
CA VAL A 151 -5.89 26.89 -3.44
C VAL A 151 -5.06 27.73 -2.47
N ALA A 152 -4.02 28.41 -2.97
CA ALA A 152 -3.18 29.30 -2.15
C ALA A 152 -3.26 30.77 -2.56
N THR A 153 -3.13 31.68 -1.59
CA THR A 153 -2.92 33.11 -1.84
C THR A 153 -1.47 33.39 -2.26
N ASP A 154 -1.22 34.50 -2.95
CA ASP A 154 0.15 34.88 -3.33
C ASP A 154 1.03 35.18 -2.10
N GLN A 155 0.43 35.64 -1.00
CA GLN A 155 1.12 35.83 0.29
C GLN A 155 1.58 34.50 0.89
N LEU A 156 0.72 33.47 0.87
CA LEU A 156 1.09 32.13 1.34
C LEU A 156 2.20 31.53 0.47
N VAL A 157 2.06 31.64 -0.86
CA VAL A 157 3.07 31.18 -1.81
C VAL A 157 4.40 31.88 -1.54
N ALA A 158 4.44 33.20 -1.33
CA ALA A 158 5.66 33.91 -0.96
C ALA A 158 6.27 33.39 0.35
N ALA A 159 5.47 33.19 1.40
CA ALA A 159 5.96 32.67 2.68
C ALA A 159 6.57 31.26 2.58
N VAL A 160 6.03 30.38 1.72
CA VAL A 160 6.61 29.05 1.43
C VAL A 160 7.97 29.17 0.73
N HIS A 161 8.11 30.11 -0.22
CA HIS A 161 9.40 30.41 -0.84
C HIS A 161 10.40 30.96 0.17
N ASP A 162 10.02 31.93 1.00
CA ASP A 162 10.87 32.55 2.01
C ASP A 162 11.35 31.53 3.07
N TYR A 163 10.44 30.67 3.56
CA TYR A 163 10.77 29.55 4.44
C TYR A 163 11.83 28.63 3.83
N THR A 164 11.59 28.17 2.60
CA THR A 164 12.51 27.25 1.92
C THR A 164 13.85 27.93 1.65
N ASN A 165 13.84 29.15 1.10
CA ASN A 165 15.03 29.93 0.77
C ASN A 165 15.92 30.22 1.99
N ALA A 166 15.34 30.36 3.18
CA ALA A 166 16.05 30.64 4.42
C ALA A 166 16.66 29.39 5.12
N GLY A 167 16.49 28.19 4.57
CA GLY A 167 17.00 26.93 5.15
C GLY A 167 15.94 25.85 5.37
N GLY A 168 14.68 26.13 5.07
CA GLY A 168 13.57 25.20 5.25
C GLY A 168 13.69 23.97 4.35
N SER A 169 13.27 22.82 4.89
CA SER A 169 13.04 21.62 4.08
C SER A 169 11.55 21.52 3.78
N THR A 170 11.22 21.46 2.49
CA THR A 170 9.84 21.50 1.98
C THR A 170 9.54 20.24 1.19
N PHE A 171 8.43 19.58 1.50
CA PHE A 171 7.89 18.44 0.75
C PHE A 171 6.66 18.92 -0.04
N LEU A 172 6.86 19.19 -1.33
CA LEU A 172 5.83 19.66 -2.26
C LEU A 172 5.17 18.48 -2.98
N THR A 173 3.85 18.34 -2.84
CA THR A 173 3.09 17.26 -3.50
C THR A 173 2.10 17.78 -4.56
N PHE A 174 2.04 17.04 -5.66
CA PHE A 174 1.09 17.09 -6.78
C PHE A 174 0.32 18.40 -7.00
N ASP A 175 -0.91 18.54 -6.50
CA ASP A 175 -1.82 19.66 -6.82
C ASP A 175 -1.90 20.76 -5.74
N PHE A 176 -0.97 20.74 -4.76
CA PHE A 176 -0.86 21.81 -3.77
C PHE A 176 -0.69 23.18 -4.46
N ALA A 177 -1.53 24.15 -4.07
CA ALA A 177 -1.58 25.49 -4.64
C ALA A 177 -1.75 25.57 -6.19
N ALA A 178 -2.21 24.49 -6.85
CA ALA A 178 -2.44 24.42 -8.29
C ALA A 178 -3.45 25.48 -8.79
N LEU A 179 -4.31 25.98 -7.90
CA LEU A 179 -5.28 27.03 -8.17
C LEU A 179 -4.94 28.33 -7.41
N THR A 180 -5.33 29.45 -8.02
CA THR A 180 -5.40 30.78 -7.38
C THR A 180 -6.80 31.37 -7.57
N ARG A 181 -7.18 32.31 -6.70
CA ARG A 181 -8.45 33.04 -6.81
C ARG A 181 -8.22 34.34 -7.57
N ARG A 182 -8.94 34.55 -8.68
CA ARG A 182 -8.93 35.84 -9.38
C ARG A 182 -9.67 36.92 -8.60
N ALA A 183 -9.34 38.18 -8.87
CA ALA A 183 -10.00 39.34 -8.29
C ALA A 183 -11.52 39.41 -8.59
N ASP A 184 -11.99 38.80 -9.69
CA ASP A 184 -13.42 38.68 -10.01
C ASP A 184 -14.12 37.50 -9.31
N GLY A 185 -13.42 36.78 -8.43
CA GLY A 185 -13.98 35.72 -7.58
C GLY A 185 -13.67 34.25 -7.93
N PRO A 186 -13.58 33.81 -9.20
CA PRO A 186 -13.44 32.40 -9.53
C PRO A 186 -12.02 31.86 -9.31
N LEU A 187 -11.93 30.56 -9.05
CA LEU A 187 -10.67 29.81 -9.02
C LEU A 187 -10.19 29.53 -10.45
N VAL A 188 -8.88 29.65 -10.68
CA VAL A 188 -8.21 29.31 -11.94
C VAL A 188 -6.82 28.73 -11.70
N TYR A 189 -6.34 27.96 -12.67
CA TYR A 189 -4.92 27.65 -12.78
C TYR A 189 -4.13 28.93 -13.09
N PRO A 190 -2.99 29.17 -12.41
CA PRO A 190 -2.03 30.20 -12.81
C PRO A 190 -1.51 29.95 -14.23
N ILE A 191 -1.35 31.03 -15.00
CA ILE A 191 -0.85 30.99 -16.38
C ILE A 191 0.60 31.54 -16.38
N PRO A 192 1.55 30.90 -17.09
CA PRO A 192 1.39 29.70 -17.93
C PRO A 192 1.55 28.36 -17.17
N LYS A 193 1.91 28.40 -15.87
CA LYS A 193 2.31 27.24 -15.05
C LYS A 193 2.11 27.50 -13.56
N SER A 194 2.24 26.47 -12.72
CA SER A 194 2.22 26.58 -11.25
C SER A 194 3.16 27.67 -10.74
N ARG A 195 2.68 28.45 -9.75
CA ARG A 195 3.47 29.46 -9.01
C ARG A 195 4.60 28.87 -8.17
N LEU A 196 4.68 27.54 -8.04
CA LEU A 196 5.72 26.81 -7.31
C LEU A 196 6.67 26.05 -8.26
N SER A 197 6.63 26.31 -9.58
CA SER A 197 7.45 25.58 -10.57
C SER A 197 8.96 25.73 -10.34
N ASP A 198 9.40 26.87 -9.79
CA ASP A 198 10.80 27.10 -9.43
C ASP A 198 11.22 26.35 -8.16
N LEU A 199 10.35 26.22 -7.16
CA LEU A 199 10.54 25.30 -6.02
C LEU A 199 10.57 23.84 -6.48
N ALA A 200 9.61 23.42 -7.30
CA ALA A 200 9.57 22.08 -7.89
C ALA A 200 10.78 21.79 -8.79
N GLY A 201 11.35 22.84 -9.43
CA GLY A 201 12.48 22.75 -10.34
C GLY A 201 12.13 22.30 -11.77
N VAL A 202 10.85 22.16 -12.07
CA VAL A 202 10.28 21.85 -13.40
C VAL A 202 8.98 22.64 -13.57
N ASP A 203 8.62 22.87 -14.82
CA ASP A 203 7.37 23.53 -15.18
C ASP A 203 6.24 22.48 -15.08
N TYR A 204 5.26 22.71 -14.20
CA TYR A 204 4.14 21.80 -13.94
C TYR A 204 2.82 22.57 -13.71
N VAL A 205 1.67 21.87 -13.68
CA VAL A 205 0.31 22.47 -13.80
C VAL A 205 0.20 23.36 -15.04
N LEU A 206 0.53 22.78 -16.20
CA LEU A 206 0.65 23.46 -17.49
C LEU A 206 -0.69 23.60 -18.23
N TYR A 207 -1.71 24.09 -17.52
CA TYR A 207 -3.07 24.18 -18.03
C TYR A 207 -3.19 25.11 -19.24
N ASP A 208 -2.43 26.20 -19.30
CA ASP A 208 -2.41 27.12 -20.46
C ASP A 208 -2.04 26.42 -21.79
N LYS A 209 -1.14 25.43 -21.70
CA LYS A 209 -0.63 24.68 -22.85
C LYS A 209 -1.40 23.39 -23.13
N TYR A 210 -1.80 22.66 -22.09
CA TYR A 210 -2.37 21.32 -22.21
C TYR A 210 -3.87 21.23 -21.89
N LEU A 211 -4.46 22.27 -21.29
CA LEU A 211 -5.88 22.31 -20.88
C LEU A 211 -6.27 21.05 -20.07
N ASP A 212 -7.27 20.31 -20.56
CA ASP A 212 -7.79 19.05 -20.03
C ASP A 212 -6.76 17.89 -20.00
N ARG A 213 -5.59 18.07 -20.62
CA ARG A 213 -4.51 17.07 -20.74
C ARG A 213 -3.30 17.38 -19.89
N THR A 214 -3.43 18.28 -18.90
CA THR A 214 -2.30 18.62 -18.02
C THR A 214 -1.95 17.50 -17.02
N VAL A 215 -2.81 16.50 -16.79
CA VAL A 215 -2.52 15.31 -15.98
C VAL A 215 -2.55 14.06 -16.84
N GLY A 216 -1.42 13.34 -16.86
CA GLY A 216 -1.25 12.07 -17.54
C GLY A 216 -1.40 10.89 -16.58
N LEU A 217 -1.88 9.75 -17.10
CA LEU A 217 -2.01 8.48 -16.38
C LEU A 217 -1.05 7.45 -17.02
N GLY A 218 0.05 7.12 -16.35
CA GLY A 218 1.11 6.27 -16.91
C GLY A 218 2.08 5.69 -15.88
N PRO A 219 3.02 4.83 -16.30
CA PRO A 219 3.92 4.15 -15.38
C PRO A 219 4.89 5.13 -14.70
N VAL A 220 5.21 4.82 -13.44
CA VAL A 220 6.24 5.51 -12.65
C VAL A 220 7.47 4.62 -12.59
N THR A 221 8.61 5.16 -13.01
CA THR A 221 9.89 4.46 -13.13
C THR A 221 10.96 5.11 -12.25
N ALA A 222 11.83 4.29 -11.66
CA ALA A 222 12.98 4.71 -10.85
C ALA A 222 14.06 3.62 -10.89
N MET A 223 15.30 3.94 -10.49
CA MET A 223 16.32 2.91 -10.29
C MET A 223 15.92 1.96 -9.17
N ARG A 224 16.30 0.67 -9.24
CA ARG A 224 15.99 -0.32 -8.19
C ARG A 224 16.45 0.16 -6.81
N THR A 225 17.66 0.71 -6.72
CA THR A 225 18.17 1.27 -5.44
C THR A 225 17.26 2.36 -4.88
N THR A 226 16.76 3.26 -5.74
CA THR A 226 15.79 4.30 -5.35
C THR A 226 14.44 3.69 -4.97
N MET A 227 13.95 2.66 -5.66
CA MET A 227 12.71 1.95 -5.28
C MET A 227 12.80 1.39 -3.85
N ARG A 228 13.94 0.79 -3.46
CA ARG A 228 14.16 0.30 -2.09
C ARG A 228 14.22 1.42 -1.07
N GLU A 229 14.91 2.53 -1.37
CA GLU A 229 14.91 3.72 -0.52
C GLU A 229 13.52 4.38 -0.37
N LEU A 230 12.63 4.21 -1.36
CA LEU A 230 11.20 4.54 -1.31
C LEU A 230 10.33 3.42 -0.71
N LEU A 231 10.92 2.48 0.03
CA LEU A 231 10.26 1.35 0.69
C LEU A 231 9.47 0.39 -0.22
N VAL A 232 9.66 0.45 -1.53
CA VAL A 232 9.04 -0.49 -2.49
C VAL A 232 9.81 -1.82 -2.42
N PRO A 233 9.23 -2.93 -1.93
CA PRO A 233 9.97 -4.18 -1.75
C PRO A 233 10.27 -4.89 -3.08
N PRO A 234 11.16 -5.90 -3.07
CA PRO A 234 11.32 -6.86 -4.16
C PRO A 234 9.96 -7.42 -4.63
N GLY A 235 9.74 -7.50 -5.94
CA GLY A 235 8.48 -7.97 -6.53
C GLY A 235 7.35 -6.92 -6.61
N LYS A 236 7.40 -5.83 -5.83
CA LYS A 236 6.50 -4.67 -6.01
C LYS A 236 7.00 -3.70 -7.09
N SER A 237 8.22 -3.90 -7.58
CA SER A 237 8.79 -3.23 -8.76
C SER A 237 9.61 -4.19 -9.62
N GLU A 238 9.43 -4.11 -10.94
CA GLU A 238 10.05 -5.00 -11.93
C GLU A 238 10.85 -4.22 -12.99
N PRO A 239 11.90 -4.78 -13.62
CA PRO A 239 12.71 -4.12 -14.66
C PRO A 239 11.87 -3.55 -15.81
N PHE A 240 12.14 -2.29 -16.18
CA PHE A 240 11.36 -1.56 -17.17
C PHE A 240 12.27 -1.02 -18.30
N SER A 241 11.90 -1.27 -19.56
CA SER A 241 12.69 -0.81 -20.73
C SER A 241 12.16 0.50 -21.28
N THR A 242 13.00 1.54 -21.33
CA THR A 242 12.72 2.78 -22.07
C THR A 242 13.16 2.71 -23.53
N ALA A 243 13.93 1.69 -23.93
CA ALA A 243 14.13 1.37 -25.33
C ALA A 243 12.93 0.56 -25.84
N GLY A 244 12.45 0.89 -27.05
CA GLY A 244 11.57 -0.02 -27.81
C GLY A 244 12.27 -1.37 -28.02
N PRO A 245 11.53 -2.47 -28.26
CA PRO A 245 12.05 -3.83 -28.16
C PRO A 245 13.31 -4.04 -29.00
N VAL A 246 14.46 -4.07 -28.30
CA VAL A 246 15.73 -4.46 -28.90
C VAL A 246 15.66 -5.95 -29.13
N ALA A 247 15.64 -6.36 -30.40
CA ALA A 247 15.82 -7.76 -30.73
C ALA A 247 17.16 -8.22 -30.12
N LEU A 248 17.12 -9.19 -29.20
CA LEU A 248 18.34 -9.91 -28.85
C LEU A 248 18.90 -10.47 -30.18
N PRO A 249 20.19 -10.25 -30.49
CA PRO A 249 20.82 -11.01 -31.55
C PRO A 249 20.64 -12.48 -31.19
N THR A 250 19.99 -13.25 -32.07
CA THR A 250 19.99 -14.70 -32.03
C THR A 250 21.39 -15.20 -32.43
N ALA A 251 22.37 -14.91 -31.59
CA ALA A 251 23.69 -15.50 -31.66
C ALA A 251 23.53 -16.99 -31.32
N PRO A 252 23.83 -17.92 -32.25
CA PRO A 252 23.97 -19.32 -31.88
C PRO A 252 25.08 -19.44 -30.83
N GLY A 253 24.87 -20.29 -29.83
CA GLY A 253 25.62 -20.30 -28.57
C GLY A 253 27.13 -20.10 -28.73
N GLY A 254 27.62 -18.95 -28.27
CA GLY A 254 29.03 -18.56 -28.31
C GLY A 254 29.62 -18.51 -26.90
N THR A 255 30.77 -19.16 -26.72
CA THR A 255 31.48 -19.19 -25.44
C THR A 255 32.19 -17.85 -25.18
N ILE A 256 31.97 -17.24 -24.01
CA ILE A 256 32.65 -15.99 -23.64
C ILE A 256 33.84 -16.34 -22.74
N THR A 257 35.03 -15.85 -23.10
CA THR A 257 36.24 -16.01 -22.29
C THR A 257 36.64 -14.67 -21.70
N VAL A 258 36.80 -14.60 -20.39
CA VAL A 258 37.26 -13.41 -19.67
C VAL A 258 38.43 -13.83 -18.77
N GLY A 259 39.64 -13.42 -19.17
CA GLY A 259 40.87 -13.93 -18.55
C GLY A 259 41.04 -15.44 -18.80
N PRO A 260 41.63 -16.21 -17.86
CA PRO A 260 41.85 -17.65 -18.01
C PRO A 260 40.57 -18.50 -17.82
N THR A 261 39.39 -17.87 -17.72
CA THR A 261 38.13 -18.56 -17.40
C THR A 261 37.15 -18.45 -18.55
N THR A 262 36.62 -19.61 -18.95
CA THR A 262 35.70 -19.78 -20.08
C THR A 262 34.29 -20.06 -19.56
N ILE A 263 33.32 -19.23 -19.91
CA ILE A 263 31.92 -19.35 -19.47
C ILE A 263 31.05 -19.73 -20.68
N THR A 264 30.33 -20.84 -20.55
CA THR A 264 29.34 -21.31 -21.53
C THR A 264 27.95 -20.92 -21.07
N VAL A 265 27.27 -20.05 -21.84
CA VAL A 265 25.90 -19.62 -21.55
C VAL A 265 24.92 -20.48 -22.36
N GLY A 266 23.95 -21.10 -21.69
CA GLY A 266 22.88 -21.87 -22.34
C GLY A 266 21.83 -20.96 -22.99
N PRO A 267 21.05 -21.44 -23.99
CA PRO A 267 20.02 -20.64 -24.64
C PRO A 267 18.86 -20.33 -23.69
N PRO A 268 18.23 -19.14 -23.78
CA PRO A 268 17.08 -18.79 -22.96
C PRO A 268 15.85 -19.62 -23.36
N SER A 269 15.09 -20.09 -22.36
CA SER A 269 13.82 -20.78 -22.54
C SER A 269 12.71 -19.80 -22.95
N VAL A 270 12.37 -19.77 -24.24
CA VAL A 270 11.35 -18.84 -24.78
C VAL A 270 9.94 -19.41 -24.63
N GLY A 271 9.15 -18.77 -23.78
CA GLY A 271 7.75 -19.12 -23.49
C GLY A 271 6.73 -18.05 -23.89
N ASN A 272 6.81 -17.45 -25.08
CA ASN A 272 5.70 -16.65 -25.63
C ASN A 272 5.71 -16.65 -27.17
N LYS A 273 4.53 -16.78 -27.79
CA LYS A 273 4.37 -17.09 -29.24
C LYS A 273 3.77 -15.97 -30.11
N ASP A 274 3.56 -14.77 -29.57
CA ASP A 274 3.04 -13.65 -30.34
C ASP A 274 4.16 -12.84 -31.01
N ARG A 275 4.13 -12.81 -32.35
CA ARG A 275 5.15 -12.15 -33.20
C ARG A 275 4.90 -10.65 -33.23
N LEU A 276 5.78 -9.86 -32.63
CA LEU A 276 5.84 -8.41 -32.82
C LEU A 276 6.40 -8.07 -34.21
N GLN A 277 5.75 -7.14 -34.90
CA GLN A 277 6.08 -6.69 -36.25
C GLN A 277 6.90 -5.38 -36.16
N VAL A 278 7.98 -5.27 -36.95
CA VAL A 278 8.94 -4.15 -36.86
C VAL A 278 8.40 -2.91 -37.55
N GLY A 279 8.39 -1.78 -36.83
CA GLY A 279 8.31 -0.42 -37.39
C GLY A 279 9.68 0.28 -37.36
N PRO A 280 9.88 1.39 -38.09
CA PRO A 280 11.13 2.17 -38.06
C PRO A 280 11.37 2.80 -36.69
N ALA A 281 12.61 3.23 -36.42
CA ALA A 281 12.96 3.97 -35.20
C ALA A 281 12.05 5.19 -35.01
N GLY A 282 11.17 5.10 -34.02
CA GLY A 282 10.09 6.05 -33.72
C GLY A 282 9.65 5.92 -32.27
N ALA A 283 8.71 6.77 -31.86
CA ALA A 283 8.33 7.02 -30.47
C ALA A 283 8.20 5.75 -29.61
N ILE A 284 8.71 5.83 -28.38
CA ILE A 284 8.72 4.72 -27.40
C ILE A 284 7.29 4.18 -27.23
N ASP A 285 7.04 2.94 -27.67
CA ASP A 285 5.77 2.26 -27.46
C ASP A 285 5.67 1.73 -26.02
N VAL A 286 5.44 2.66 -25.09
CA VAL A 286 5.21 2.36 -23.66
C VAL A 286 3.98 1.46 -23.48
N ALA A 287 2.97 1.61 -24.34
CA ALA A 287 1.77 0.79 -24.28
C ALA A 287 2.11 -0.70 -24.51
N SER A 288 3.00 -1.05 -25.45
CA SER A 288 3.42 -2.44 -25.66
C SER A 288 3.85 -3.18 -24.38
N GLN A 289 4.48 -2.47 -23.44
CA GLN A 289 4.99 -3.01 -22.17
C GLN A 289 3.95 -2.97 -21.03
N VAL A 290 3.06 -1.97 -21.00
CA VAL A 290 2.11 -1.75 -19.88
C VAL A 290 0.73 -2.34 -20.20
N PRO A 291 0.29 -3.44 -19.56
CA PRO A 291 -1.00 -4.09 -19.87
C PRO A 291 -2.20 -3.14 -19.73
N LEU A 292 -2.19 -2.28 -18.69
CA LEU A 292 -3.27 -1.32 -18.43
C LEU A 292 -3.44 -0.29 -19.57
N LEU A 293 -2.34 0.21 -20.15
CA LEU A 293 -2.41 1.13 -21.29
C LEU A 293 -2.93 0.45 -22.57
N ARG A 294 -2.62 -0.84 -22.77
CA ARG A 294 -3.20 -1.65 -23.87
C ARG A 294 -4.69 -1.88 -23.66
N ALA A 295 -5.10 -2.19 -22.43
CA ALA A 295 -6.52 -2.34 -22.08
C ALA A 295 -7.30 -1.03 -22.28
N ALA A 296 -6.69 0.12 -21.98
CA ALA A 296 -7.23 1.44 -22.29
C ALA A 296 -7.23 1.79 -23.79
N GLY A 297 -6.65 0.95 -24.66
CA GLY A 297 -6.58 1.15 -26.10
C GLY A 297 -5.60 2.24 -26.55
N VAL A 298 -4.57 2.54 -25.76
CA VAL A 298 -3.53 3.53 -26.11
C VAL A 298 -2.65 2.97 -27.23
N GLY A 299 -2.63 3.65 -28.37
CA GLY A 299 -1.76 3.31 -29.51
C GLY A 299 -0.37 3.99 -29.48
N PRO A 300 0.52 3.63 -30.41
CA PRO A 300 1.82 4.30 -30.58
C PRO A 300 1.68 5.82 -30.73
N GLY A 301 2.52 6.58 -30.01
CA GLY A 301 2.46 8.05 -30.00
C GLY A 301 1.27 8.67 -29.25
N GLN A 302 0.40 7.85 -28.64
CA GLN A 302 -0.68 8.31 -27.77
C GLN A 302 -0.32 8.19 -26.28
N ALA A 303 -1.07 8.90 -25.46
CA ALA A 303 -1.05 8.81 -24.01
C ALA A 303 -2.47 8.89 -23.45
N LEU A 304 -2.63 8.50 -22.19
CA LEU A 304 -3.87 8.53 -21.44
C LEU A 304 -3.82 9.70 -20.45
N TYR A 305 -4.90 10.47 -20.36
CA TYR A 305 -4.98 11.71 -19.58
C TYR A 305 -6.23 11.74 -18.70
N LEU A 306 -6.17 12.47 -17.60
CA LEU A 306 -7.32 12.72 -16.72
C LEU A 306 -7.80 14.17 -16.89
N PRO A 307 -9.07 14.40 -17.28
CA PRO A 307 -9.63 15.74 -17.38
C PRO A 307 -9.63 16.46 -16.03
N VAL A 308 -9.00 17.63 -15.98
CA VAL A 308 -8.91 18.46 -14.77
C VAL A 308 -9.98 19.56 -14.73
N SER A 309 -10.35 20.05 -13.55
CA SER A 309 -11.27 21.19 -13.38
C SER A 309 -10.97 21.98 -12.09
N PRO A 310 -11.48 23.21 -11.91
CA PRO A 310 -11.30 23.92 -10.63
C PRO A 310 -11.91 23.23 -9.39
N GLY A 311 -12.74 22.19 -9.57
CA GLY A 311 -13.26 21.34 -8.49
C GLY A 311 -12.53 19.99 -8.34
N ASP A 312 -11.65 19.65 -9.29
CA ASP A 312 -10.73 18.51 -9.24
C ASP A 312 -9.46 18.91 -10.03
N PRO A 313 -8.55 19.70 -9.42
CA PRO A 313 -7.45 20.31 -10.15
C PRO A 313 -6.40 19.29 -10.61
N GLY A 314 -6.38 18.12 -9.98
CA GLY A 314 -5.59 16.96 -10.36
C GLY A 314 -6.28 15.99 -11.32
N GLY A 315 -7.58 16.15 -11.59
CA GLY A 315 -8.38 15.21 -12.38
C GLY A 315 -8.49 13.81 -11.77
N VAL A 316 -8.12 13.63 -10.50
CA VAL A 316 -7.86 12.31 -9.90
C VAL A 316 -9.14 11.51 -9.70
N HIS A 317 -10.28 12.16 -9.48
CA HIS A 317 -11.59 11.49 -9.42
C HIS A 317 -12.02 10.94 -10.79
N GLY A 318 -11.31 11.29 -11.86
CA GLY A 318 -11.44 10.68 -13.18
C GLY A 318 -10.93 9.23 -13.27
N PHE A 319 -10.15 8.73 -12.31
CA PHE A 319 -9.65 7.35 -12.31
C PHE A 319 -9.51 6.78 -10.90
N ASP A 320 -9.92 5.53 -10.70
CA ASP A 320 -9.90 4.87 -9.39
C ASP A 320 -8.83 3.76 -9.30
N PRO A 321 -7.72 3.99 -8.57
CA PRO A 321 -6.70 2.99 -8.33
C PRO A 321 -7.09 1.91 -7.30
N GLN A 322 -8.18 2.08 -6.52
CA GLN A 322 -8.68 1.03 -5.62
C GLN A 322 -9.10 -0.23 -6.38
N GLN A 323 -9.46 -0.10 -7.67
CA GLN A 323 -9.72 -1.22 -8.59
C GLN A 323 -8.54 -2.19 -8.74
N TYR A 324 -7.32 -1.78 -8.39
CA TYR A 324 -6.14 -2.66 -8.36
C TYR A 324 -6.24 -3.78 -7.31
N GLN A 325 -7.26 -3.76 -6.45
CA GLN A 325 -7.43 -4.64 -5.30
C GLN A 325 -8.69 -5.50 -5.39
N ILE A 326 -9.61 -5.11 -6.27
CA ILE A 326 -10.86 -5.82 -6.57
C ILE A 326 -10.59 -6.96 -7.58
N GLN A 327 -9.34 -7.40 -7.69
CA GLN A 327 -8.99 -8.62 -8.42
C GLN A 327 -9.22 -9.80 -7.48
N PRO A 328 -10.13 -10.73 -7.80
CA PRO A 328 -10.28 -11.94 -7.02
C PRO A 328 -8.94 -12.67 -7.00
N MET A 329 -8.35 -12.82 -5.82
CA MET A 329 -7.15 -13.61 -5.67
C MET A 329 -7.54 -15.08 -5.79
N ALA A 330 -6.99 -15.77 -6.78
CA ALA A 330 -7.47 -17.10 -7.11
C ALA A 330 -7.27 -18.10 -5.96
N SER A 331 -8.34 -18.80 -5.58
CA SER A 331 -8.25 -19.88 -4.59
C SER A 331 -7.49 -21.10 -5.10
N SER A 332 -7.01 -21.93 -4.19
CA SER A 332 -6.32 -23.19 -4.52
C SER A 332 -7.11 -24.10 -5.46
N SER A 333 -8.44 -24.12 -5.37
CA SER A 333 -9.32 -24.93 -6.23
C SER A 333 -9.34 -24.44 -7.68
N GLN A 334 -9.03 -23.16 -7.90
CA GLN A 334 -9.22 -22.45 -9.16
C GLN A 334 -7.94 -22.30 -9.99
N LEU A 335 -6.78 -22.25 -9.34
CA LEU A 335 -5.49 -21.98 -9.97
C LEU A 335 -5.11 -23.05 -11.01
N ARG A 336 -5.46 -24.32 -10.76
CA ARG A 336 -5.23 -25.46 -11.66
C ARG A 336 -5.94 -25.40 -13.03
N SER A 337 -6.64 -24.31 -13.35
CA SER A 337 -7.12 -24.00 -14.70
C SER A 337 -6.08 -23.19 -15.48
N PRO A 338 -5.42 -23.74 -16.53
CA PRO A 338 -4.32 -23.08 -17.28
C PRO A 338 -4.68 -21.77 -18.01
N ASN A 339 -5.93 -21.32 -17.90
CA ASN A 339 -6.45 -20.10 -18.47
C ASN A 339 -6.74 -19.01 -17.43
N ARG A 340 -6.85 -19.31 -16.13
CA ARG A 340 -7.41 -18.33 -15.17
C ARG A 340 -6.57 -17.05 -15.05
N LEU A 341 -5.24 -17.12 -15.00
CA LEU A 341 -4.41 -15.89 -14.99
C LEU A 341 -4.34 -15.16 -16.37
N LYS A 342 -4.86 -15.76 -17.45
CA LYS A 342 -5.15 -15.06 -18.74
C LYS A 342 -6.56 -14.44 -18.76
N GLU A 343 -7.45 -14.92 -17.90
CA GLU A 343 -8.84 -14.49 -17.72
C GLU A 343 -9.00 -13.48 -16.56
N LEU A 344 -8.06 -13.44 -15.61
CA LEU A 344 -7.79 -12.38 -14.61
C LEU A 344 -7.29 -11.08 -15.27
N LYS A 345 -7.82 -10.77 -16.45
CA LYS A 345 -7.81 -9.42 -16.99
C LYS A 345 -8.75 -8.60 -16.14
N ALA A 346 -8.17 -7.96 -15.15
CA ALA A 346 -8.76 -6.84 -14.45
C ALA A 346 -9.55 -5.97 -15.42
N GLN A 347 -10.88 -5.93 -15.25
CA GLN A 347 -11.74 -4.99 -15.96
C GLN A 347 -11.58 -3.63 -15.30
N VAL A 348 -10.39 -3.04 -15.43
CA VAL A 348 -10.07 -1.71 -14.93
C VAL A 348 -10.94 -0.71 -15.70
N GLY A 349 -11.89 -0.14 -14.99
CA GLY A 349 -12.67 1.00 -15.46
C GLY A 349 -11.79 2.24 -15.42
N PHE A 350 -11.30 2.66 -16.58
CA PHE A 350 -10.50 3.88 -16.76
C PHE A 350 -11.27 5.20 -16.50
N GLY A 351 -12.50 5.13 -15.98
CA GLY A 351 -13.31 6.27 -15.58
C GLY A 351 -13.49 7.32 -16.68
N GLN A 352 -13.09 8.55 -16.39
CA GLN A 352 -13.13 9.70 -17.31
C GLN A 352 -11.84 9.86 -18.13
N ALA A 353 -10.91 8.90 -18.09
CA ALA A 353 -9.63 9.04 -18.76
C ALA A 353 -9.76 9.08 -20.29
N VAL A 354 -9.10 10.05 -20.92
CA VAL A 354 -9.16 10.31 -22.37
C VAL A 354 -7.84 10.00 -23.05
N ARG A 355 -7.90 9.39 -24.24
CA ARG A 355 -6.73 9.17 -25.10
C ARG A 355 -6.48 10.41 -25.95
N ALA A 356 -5.24 10.88 -25.98
CA ALA A 356 -4.80 11.94 -26.88
C ALA A 356 -3.37 11.68 -27.37
N ALA A 357 -2.83 12.56 -28.22
CA ALA A 357 -1.41 12.52 -28.58
C ALA A 357 -0.55 12.68 -27.32
N ALA A 358 0.53 11.90 -27.20
CA ALA A 358 1.47 12.03 -26.10
C ALA A 358 2.20 13.38 -26.13
N PRO A 359 2.77 13.86 -25.00
CA PRO A 359 3.57 15.08 -25.01
C PRO A 359 4.80 14.91 -25.91
N ASN A 360 5.24 16.00 -26.54
CA ASN A 360 6.40 16.02 -27.45
C ASN A 360 7.65 15.44 -26.74
N GLU A 361 8.48 14.70 -27.48
CA GLU A 361 9.63 14.00 -26.87
C GLU A 361 10.68 14.96 -26.30
N ALA A 362 10.72 16.20 -26.77
CA ALA A 362 11.59 17.26 -26.25
C ALA A 362 11.29 17.67 -24.79
N SER A 363 10.11 17.33 -24.24
CA SER A 363 9.80 17.50 -22.82
C SER A 363 10.01 16.24 -21.97
N ARG A 364 10.36 15.10 -22.58
CA ARG A 364 10.63 13.86 -21.84
C ARG A 364 12.05 13.88 -21.31
N PHE A 365 12.19 14.04 -20.00
CA PHE A 365 13.47 13.89 -19.32
C PHE A 365 13.99 12.45 -19.48
N VAL A 366 14.88 12.24 -20.43
CA VAL A 366 15.75 11.07 -20.43
C VAL A 366 16.73 11.28 -19.28
N ALA A 367 16.64 10.44 -18.25
CA ALA A 367 17.59 10.48 -17.15
C ALA A 367 19.00 10.32 -17.72
N ALA A 368 19.80 11.39 -17.62
CA ALA A 368 21.24 11.24 -17.74
C ALA A 368 21.65 10.14 -16.76
N ALA A 369 22.58 9.27 -17.18
CA ALA A 369 23.17 8.24 -16.34
C ALA A 369 24.06 8.88 -15.26
N SER A 370 23.44 9.65 -14.37
CA SER A 370 24.09 10.42 -13.32
C SER A 370 24.42 9.48 -12.18
N THR A 371 25.62 8.95 -12.28
CA THR A 371 26.40 8.25 -11.27
C THR A 371 26.58 9.11 -10.01
N LYS A 372 25.51 9.28 -9.25
CA LYS A 372 25.56 9.37 -7.80
C LYS A 372 24.61 8.34 -7.22
N ALA A 373 25.18 7.18 -6.88
CA ALA A 373 24.69 6.48 -5.71
C ALA A 373 24.65 7.52 -4.57
N ILE A 374 23.44 7.85 -4.11
CA ILE A 374 23.26 8.53 -2.83
C ILE A 374 24.04 7.66 -1.85
N GLY A 375 25.07 8.24 -1.23
CA GLY A 375 26.19 7.48 -0.70
C GLY A 375 25.70 6.31 0.15
N VAL A 376 26.17 5.10 -0.16
CA VAL A 376 25.81 3.87 0.56
C VAL A 376 26.08 4.12 2.04
N PHE A 377 25.02 4.47 2.78
CA PHE A 377 25.10 4.81 4.19
C PHE A 377 25.26 3.51 4.96
N GLY A 378 26.51 3.04 5.02
CA GLY A 378 26.90 1.88 5.80
C GLY A 378 25.90 0.74 5.69
N GLY A 379 25.76 0.17 4.48
CA GLY A 379 25.46 -1.24 4.38
C GLY A 379 26.51 -1.93 5.25
N GLY A 380 26.12 -2.28 6.47
CA GLY A 380 27.05 -2.75 7.47
C GLY A 380 27.75 -3.95 6.86
N SER A 381 29.08 -3.89 6.76
CA SER A 381 29.86 -5.07 6.45
C SER A 381 29.60 -6.06 7.57
N GLY A 382 28.60 -6.93 7.36
CA GLY A 382 28.39 -8.11 8.17
C GLY A 382 29.71 -8.85 8.12
N GLY A 383 30.46 -8.78 9.23
CA GLY A 383 31.78 -9.38 9.30
C GLY A 383 31.66 -10.84 8.89
N ALA A 384 32.59 -11.30 8.06
CA ALA A 384 32.61 -12.68 7.58
C ALA A 384 32.88 -13.65 8.75
N ALA A 385 31.80 -14.02 9.44
CA ALA A 385 31.63 -15.08 10.43
C ALA A 385 30.10 -15.15 10.71
N ASP A 386 29.37 -16.26 10.55
CA ASP A 386 29.78 -17.66 10.38
C ASP A 386 29.05 -18.36 9.21
N GLY A 387 29.42 -19.62 8.94
CA GLY A 387 29.12 -20.32 7.68
C GLY A 387 27.63 -20.52 7.35
N GLY A 388 27.26 -20.15 6.11
CA GLY A 388 25.91 -20.36 5.59
C GLY A 388 25.60 -19.55 4.32
N ALA A 389 26.58 -19.30 3.45
CA ALA A 389 26.36 -18.51 2.24
C ALA A 389 25.49 -19.28 1.23
N VAL A 390 24.18 -18.99 1.22
CA VAL A 390 23.26 -19.46 0.17
C VAL A 390 23.68 -18.81 -1.15
N VAL A 391 24.13 -19.63 -2.11
CA VAL A 391 24.49 -19.17 -3.44
C VAL A 391 23.22 -18.74 -4.18
N ARG A 392 23.04 -17.43 -4.38
CA ARG A 392 21.91 -16.91 -5.16
C ARG A 392 22.19 -17.11 -6.65
N THR A 393 21.25 -17.77 -7.32
CA THR A 393 21.27 -18.00 -8.77
C THR A 393 19.90 -17.64 -9.32
N GLY A 394 19.83 -16.84 -10.38
CA GLY A 394 18.56 -16.38 -10.94
C GLY A 394 18.38 -14.86 -10.86
N LEU A 395 17.15 -14.41 -11.07
CA LEU A 395 16.73 -13.03 -10.87
C LEU A 395 16.64 -12.70 -9.37
N GLY A 396 17.06 -11.49 -9.02
CA GLY A 396 17.10 -10.99 -7.64
C GLY A 396 17.78 -9.62 -7.57
N ASP A 397 17.63 -8.96 -6.43
CA ASP A 397 18.04 -7.57 -6.22
C ASP A 397 19.56 -7.36 -6.18
N ASN A 398 20.32 -8.44 -6.00
CA ASN A 398 21.79 -8.48 -6.00
C ASN A 398 22.42 -8.25 -7.40
N GLY A 399 21.60 -8.14 -8.45
CA GLY A 399 22.06 -7.79 -9.80
C GLY A 399 22.46 -6.31 -9.95
N PRO A 400 22.84 -5.87 -11.17
CA PRO A 400 23.12 -4.45 -11.44
C PRO A 400 21.90 -3.59 -11.12
N ASP A 401 22.13 -2.33 -10.73
CA ASP A 401 21.05 -1.36 -10.54
C ASP A 401 20.44 -1.01 -11.91
N VAL A 402 19.14 -1.22 -12.06
CA VAL A 402 18.39 -1.07 -13.31
C VAL A 402 17.15 -0.21 -13.09
N LEU A 403 16.66 0.41 -14.16
CA LEU A 403 15.36 1.05 -14.15
C LEU A 403 14.26 0.00 -13.90
N GLN A 404 13.39 0.27 -12.93
CA GLN A 404 12.20 -0.53 -12.62
C GLN A 404 10.96 0.36 -12.64
N ALA A 405 9.78 -0.24 -12.79
CA ALA A 405 8.49 0.41 -12.60
C ALA A 405 7.67 -0.27 -11.50
N TYR A 406 6.76 0.47 -10.88
CA TYR A 406 5.78 -0.08 -9.94
C TYR A 406 4.94 -1.18 -10.60
N HIS A 407 4.80 -2.30 -9.90
CA HIS A 407 4.11 -3.49 -10.38
C HIS A 407 2.93 -3.85 -9.46
N GLY A 408 1.89 -4.48 -10.00
CA GLY A 408 0.74 -4.97 -9.27
C GLY A 408 0.51 -6.46 -9.50
N TYR A 409 0.09 -7.15 -8.43
CA TYR A 409 -0.35 -8.54 -8.47
C TYR A 409 -1.44 -8.72 -9.55
N ALA A 410 -1.33 -9.74 -10.40
CA ALA A 410 -2.13 -9.99 -11.62
C ALA A 410 -2.20 -8.85 -12.69
N LEU A 411 -1.87 -7.60 -12.37
CA LEU A 411 -2.10 -6.42 -13.22
C LEU A 411 -0.96 -6.08 -14.17
N GLY A 412 0.28 -6.43 -13.81
CA GLY A 412 1.47 -5.95 -14.51
C GLY A 412 1.96 -4.60 -13.98
N PHE A 413 2.61 -3.80 -14.84
CA PHE A 413 2.98 -2.43 -14.49
C PHE A 413 1.75 -1.55 -14.22
N LEU A 414 1.78 -0.85 -13.09
CA LEU A 414 0.74 0.08 -12.66
C LEU A 414 0.90 1.45 -13.34
N ILE A 415 -0.19 2.22 -13.34
CA ILE A 415 -0.23 3.58 -13.90
C ILE A 415 -0.75 4.56 -12.85
N TYR A 416 -0.14 5.72 -12.74
CA TYR A 416 -0.47 6.72 -11.73
C TYR A 416 -0.73 8.10 -12.36
N PRO A 417 -1.64 8.92 -11.78
CA PRO A 417 -1.79 10.31 -12.16
C PRO A 417 -0.52 11.09 -11.85
N SER A 418 -0.08 11.92 -12.81
CA SER A 418 1.02 12.87 -12.64
C SER A 418 0.79 14.07 -13.58
N TYR A 419 1.09 15.29 -13.16
CA TYR A 419 1.08 16.43 -14.08
C TYR A 419 2.14 16.22 -15.16
N VAL A 420 1.84 16.60 -16.40
CA VAL A 420 2.87 16.74 -17.43
C VAL A 420 3.88 17.78 -16.95
N THR A 421 5.16 17.40 -16.91
CA THR A 421 6.25 18.29 -16.52
C THR A 421 7.16 18.59 -17.69
N GLU A 422 7.70 19.81 -17.73
CA GLU A 422 8.62 20.26 -18.76
C GLU A 422 9.83 21.01 -18.18
N GLY A 423 10.87 21.19 -18.99
CA GLY A 423 12.11 21.85 -18.61
C GLY A 423 13.21 20.91 -18.13
N SER A 424 14.37 21.46 -17.78
CA SER A 424 15.54 20.72 -17.30
C SER A 424 15.59 20.68 -15.77
N TYR A 425 15.61 19.47 -15.20
CA TYR A 425 15.71 19.33 -13.75
C TYR A 425 17.15 19.40 -13.25
N ALA A 426 17.52 20.52 -12.61
CA ALA A 426 18.82 20.74 -11.97
C ALA A 426 18.84 20.20 -10.52
N GLY A 427 18.58 18.91 -10.35
CA GLY A 427 18.53 18.24 -9.04
C GLY A 427 18.80 16.74 -9.11
N THR A 428 18.58 16.03 -8.00
CA THR A 428 18.65 14.56 -7.95
C THR A 428 17.29 13.99 -8.30
N VAL A 429 17.17 13.34 -9.46
CA VAL A 429 15.93 12.67 -9.86
C VAL A 429 15.75 11.38 -9.06
N LEU A 430 14.55 11.19 -8.52
CA LEU A 430 14.15 9.96 -7.81
C LEU A 430 13.27 9.08 -8.70
N ALA A 431 12.27 9.67 -9.37
CA ALA A 431 11.35 8.95 -10.23
C ALA A 431 10.92 9.79 -11.45
N THR A 432 10.60 9.13 -12.55
CA THR A 432 10.08 9.74 -13.79
C THR A 432 8.94 8.90 -14.36
N SER A 433 8.10 9.51 -15.18
CA SER A 433 7.21 8.80 -16.09
C SER A 433 7.78 8.89 -17.51
N PRO A 434 7.98 7.76 -18.22
CA PRO A 434 8.42 7.75 -19.62
C PRO A 434 7.56 8.57 -20.58
N GLN A 435 6.32 8.91 -20.21
CA GLN A 435 5.39 9.70 -21.03
C GLN A 435 5.23 11.14 -20.55
N PHE A 436 5.43 11.43 -19.26
CA PHE A 436 5.01 12.70 -18.61
C PHE A 436 6.12 13.47 -17.85
N GLY A 437 7.36 12.96 -17.84
CA GLY A 437 8.54 13.67 -17.33
C GLY A 437 8.91 13.34 -15.88
N LEU A 438 9.27 14.35 -15.09
CA LEU A 438 9.64 14.19 -13.69
C LEU A 438 8.42 13.79 -12.82
N VAL A 439 8.57 12.73 -12.04
CA VAL A 439 7.58 12.31 -11.05
C VAL A 439 8.06 12.63 -9.63
N ALA A 440 9.35 12.46 -9.33
CA ALA A 440 9.89 12.88 -8.05
C ALA A 440 11.37 13.28 -8.13
N GLY A 441 11.78 14.27 -7.34
CA GLY A 441 13.15 14.75 -7.29
C GLY A 441 13.47 15.58 -6.06
N VAL A 442 14.76 15.67 -5.71
CA VAL A 442 15.28 16.56 -4.66
C VAL A 442 16.20 17.62 -5.26
N LYS A 443 15.95 18.90 -4.93
CA LYS A 443 16.85 20.01 -5.27
C LYS A 443 17.05 20.96 -4.08
N SER A 444 18.12 21.75 -4.13
CA SER A 444 18.30 22.90 -3.24
C SER A 444 17.53 24.11 -3.75
N TYR A 445 17.10 24.98 -2.84
CA TYR A 445 16.44 26.25 -3.13
C TYR A 445 16.84 27.27 -2.05
N GLY A 446 17.62 28.29 -2.42
CA GLY A 446 18.31 29.13 -1.45
C GLY A 446 19.25 28.32 -0.56
N ALA A 447 19.13 28.50 0.76
CA ALA A 447 19.81 27.70 1.77
C ALA A 447 19.05 26.43 2.18
N GLY A 448 17.83 26.19 1.66
CA GLY A 448 17.01 25.02 1.97
C GLY A 448 16.85 24.05 0.81
N ARG A 449 15.90 23.13 0.93
CA ARG A 449 15.73 21.99 0.01
C ARG A 449 14.27 21.66 -0.24
N VAL A 450 13.96 21.23 -1.45
CA VAL A 450 12.63 20.77 -1.88
C VAL A 450 12.72 19.30 -2.28
N LEU A 451 11.87 18.47 -1.68
CA LEU A 451 11.43 17.20 -2.25
C LEU A 451 10.12 17.47 -3.01
N PHE A 452 10.14 17.32 -4.33
CA PHE A 452 8.94 17.40 -5.17
C PHE A 452 8.46 15.99 -5.48
N VAL A 453 7.15 15.73 -5.30
CA VAL A 453 6.49 14.47 -5.67
C VAL A 453 5.18 14.77 -6.41
N ASN A 454 5.21 14.54 -7.71
CA ASN A 454 4.12 14.73 -8.66
C ASN A 454 3.21 13.49 -8.72
N LEU A 455 2.76 13.01 -7.56
CA LEU A 455 1.78 11.93 -7.38
C LEU A 455 0.76 12.36 -6.33
N PRO A 456 -0.54 12.07 -6.50
CA PRO A 456 -1.58 12.47 -5.55
C PRO A 456 -1.58 11.54 -4.33
N LEU A 457 -0.66 11.76 -3.39
CA LEU A 457 -0.39 10.87 -2.27
C LEU A 457 -1.62 10.74 -1.35
N THR A 458 -2.30 11.86 -1.05
CA THR A 458 -3.55 11.87 -0.27
C THR A 458 -4.62 11.00 -0.93
N TYR A 459 -4.83 11.19 -2.25
CA TYR A 459 -5.81 10.39 -3.00
C TYR A 459 -5.43 8.91 -3.03
N LEU A 460 -4.17 8.57 -3.29
CA LEU A 460 -3.71 7.18 -3.33
C LEU A 460 -3.92 6.49 -1.98
N LYS A 461 -3.55 7.12 -0.85
CA LYS A 461 -3.80 6.56 0.50
C LYS A 461 -5.31 6.36 0.74
N GLY A 462 -6.15 7.34 0.38
CA GLY A 462 -7.62 7.28 0.50
C GLY A 462 -8.33 6.32 -0.48
N ARG A 463 -7.64 5.92 -1.56
CA ARG A 463 -8.02 4.88 -2.51
C ARG A 463 -7.11 3.65 -2.36
N THR A 464 -6.75 3.31 -1.11
CA THR A 464 -6.08 2.06 -0.73
C THR A 464 -4.67 1.78 -1.31
N ASP A 465 -3.97 2.69 -1.96
CA ASP A 465 -2.53 2.54 -2.31
C ASP A 465 -1.67 3.50 -1.47
N ALA A 466 -1.22 3.01 -0.31
CA ALA A 466 -0.50 3.82 0.67
C ALA A 466 1.02 3.84 0.48
N LEU A 467 1.54 2.93 -0.35
CA LEU A 467 2.98 2.68 -0.45
C LEU A 467 3.77 3.93 -0.90
N PRO A 468 3.33 4.71 -1.90
CA PRO A 468 4.04 5.93 -2.31
C PRO A 468 4.10 6.98 -1.18
N MET A 469 3.01 7.21 -0.45
CA MET A 469 2.98 8.18 0.66
C MET A 469 4.00 7.82 1.74
N HIS A 470 4.03 6.55 2.16
CA HIS A 470 4.98 6.04 3.16
C HIS A 470 6.42 6.12 2.68
N GLY A 471 6.67 5.72 1.43
CA GLY A 471 7.99 5.74 0.79
C GLY A 471 8.59 7.15 0.74
N PHE A 472 7.84 8.12 0.23
CA PHE A 472 8.33 9.49 0.11
C PHE A 472 8.43 10.21 1.47
N LEU A 473 7.54 9.94 2.43
CA LEU A 473 7.63 10.50 3.77
C LEU A 473 8.85 9.95 4.54
N GLN A 474 9.08 8.63 4.47
CA GLN A 474 10.31 7.99 4.99
C GLN A 474 11.55 8.62 4.36
N TYR A 475 11.55 8.79 3.02
CA TYR A 475 12.66 9.36 2.28
C TYR A 475 12.94 10.81 2.70
N PHE A 476 11.92 11.65 2.83
CA PHE A 476 12.03 13.05 3.28
C PHE A 476 12.73 13.13 4.65
N VAL A 477 12.22 12.37 5.61
CA VAL A 477 12.72 12.33 6.99
C VAL A 477 14.17 11.82 7.03
N LYS A 478 14.49 10.75 6.29
CA LYS A 478 15.82 10.12 6.29
C LYS A 478 16.87 11.00 5.61
N HIS A 479 16.57 11.55 4.43
CA HIS A 479 17.57 12.15 3.52
C HIS A 479 17.58 13.69 3.44
N LEU A 480 16.48 14.35 3.84
CA LEU A 480 16.45 15.82 3.94
C LEU A 480 16.57 16.27 5.40
N LEU A 481 15.88 15.61 6.32
CA LEU A 481 15.85 16.04 7.74
C LEU A 481 16.91 15.35 8.62
N GLY A 482 17.28 14.11 8.28
CA GLY A 482 18.06 13.23 9.17
C GLY A 482 17.36 12.99 10.52
N GLY A 483 16.02 13.02 10.53
CA GLY A 483 15.19 13.07 11.74
C GLY A 483 15.32 11.84 12.64
N ALA A 484 14.96 11.99 13.91
CA ALA A 484 14.77 10.85 14.79
C ALA A 484 13.44 10.16 14.45
N GLN A 485 13.39 8.83 14.55
CA GLN A 485 12.18 8.05 14.24
C GLN A 485 11.84 7.08 15.38
N LEU A 486 10.56 6.92 15.68
CA LEU A 486 10.05 5.84 16.51
C LEU A 486 9.90 4.57 15.65
N SER A 487 10.72 3.54 15.89
CA SER A 487 10.69 2.31 15.07
C SER A 487 9.27 1.73 14.98
N SER A 488 8.89 1.28 13.78
CA SER A 488 7.63 0.58 13.52
C SER A 488 7.67 -0.89 13.99
N MET A 489 8.82 -1.37 14.45
CA MET A 489 9.04 -2.77 14.82
C MET A 489 9.23 -2.97 16.34
N PRO A 490 8.65 -4.03 16.95
CA PRO A 490 8.90 -4.40 18.34
C PRO A 490 10.39 -4.51 18.66
N ASN A 491 10.84 -3.82 19.72
CA ASN A 491 12.25 -3.76 20.15
C ASN A 491 13.24 -3.21 19.10
N GLY A 492 12.75 -2.62 18.00
CA GLY A 492 13.57 -2.29 16.83
C GLY A 492 14.19 -3.53 16.18
N VAL A 493 13.41 -4.61 16.07
CA VAL A 493 13.81 -5.87 15.41
C VAL A 493 12.89 -6.09 14.20
N PRO A 494 13.37 -5.89 12.96
CA PRO A 494 12.60 -6.18 11.76
C PRO A 494 12.22 -7.66 11.66
N GLY A 495 11.34 -7.99 10.73
CA GLY A 495 10.83 -9.35 10.63
C GLY A 495 10.02 -9.62 9.39
N MET A 496 9.33 -10.76 9.36
CA MET A 496 8.37 -11.08 8.31
C MET A 496 7.12 -11.73 8.91
N MET A 497 5.99 -11.58 8.23
CA MET A 497 4.76 -12.31 8.51
C MET A 497 4.58 -13.38 7.44
N PHE A 498 4.26 -14.61 7.85
CA PHE A 498 3.80 -15.67 6.96
C PHE A 498 2.34 -15.96 7.30
N ASN A 499 1.46 -15.90 6.31
CA ASN A 499 0.04 -16.23 6.47
C ASN A 499 -0.33 -17.49 5.67
N TRP A 500 -0.85 -18.50 6.36
CA TRP A 500 -1.35 -19.73 5.73
C TRP A 500 -2.85 -19.62 5.51
N HIS A 501 -3.29 -19.83 4.27
CA HIS A 501 -4.70 -19.85 3.88
C HIS A 501 -5.15 -21.30 3.67
N LEU A 502 -6.13 -21.73 4.47
CA LEU A 502 -6.69 -23.08 4.45
C LEU A 502 -8.13 -23.00 3.90
N ASP A 503 -8.24 -22.97 2.58
CA ASP A 503 -9.47 -22.65 1.84
C ASP A 503 -10.52 -23.77 1.92
N SER A 504 -10.08 -25.03 1.83
CA SER A 504 -10.97 -26.21 1.63
C SER A 504 -10.31 -27.51 2.10
N MET A 505 -11.07 -28.61 2.15
CA MET A 505 -10.61 -29.90 2.65
C MET A 505 -9.38 -30.45 1.90
N GLU A 506 -9.16 -30.03 0.65
CA GLU A 506 -7.96 -30.34 -0.11
C GLU A 506 -6.67 -29.96 0.65
N ALA A 507 -6.68 -28.84 1.37
CA ALA A 507 -5.52 -28.38 2.13
C ALA A 507 -5.18 -29.27 3.34
N GLN A 508 -6.05 -30.20 3.79
CA GLN A 508 -5.79 -31.04 4.97
C GLN A 508 -4.51 -31.89 4.83
N GLN A 509 -4.40 -32.71 3.77
CA GLN A 509 -3.23 -33.60 3.62
C GLN A 509 -1.93 -32.83 3.37
N PRO A 510 -1.88 -31.81 2.49
CA PRO A 510 -0.74 -30.89 2.37
C PRO A 510 -0.35 -30.22 3.71
N THR A 511 -1.31 -29.81 4.53
CA THR A 511 -1.04 -29.22 5.86
C THR A 511 -0.34 -30.21 6.79
N LEU A 512 -0.79 -31.47 6.82
CA LEU A 512 -0.16 -32.52 7.63
C LEU A 512 1.22 -32.91 7.10
N GLN A 513 1.46 -32.83 5.79
CA GLN A 513 2.78 -33.00 5.18
C GLN A 513 3.73 -31.87 5.60
N LEU A 514 3.28 -30.60 5.56
CA LEU A 514 4.05 -29.44 6.03
C LEU A 514 4.34 -29.52 7.54
N GLU A 515 3.40 -29.99 8.36
CA GLU A 515 3.63 -30.27 9.78
C GLU A 515 4.69 -31.36 9.99
N THR A 516 4.61 -32.45 9.22
CA THR A 516 5.58 -33.56 9.27
C THR A 516 6.98 -33.13 8.80
N ALA A 517 7.05 -32.25 7.79
CA ALA A 517 8.28 -31.63 7.29
C ALA A 517 8.86 -30.55 8.25
N GLY A 518 8.15 -30.24 9.34
CA GLY A 518 8.61 -29.36 10.40
C GLY A 518 8.45 -27.86 10.12
N ILE A 519 7.70 -27.47 9.08
CA ILE A 519 7.49 -26.06 8.68
C ILE A 519 6.89 -25.25 9.85
N PHE A 520 5.82 -25.77 10.46
CA PHE A 520 5.21 -25.18 11.66
C PHE A 520 6.03 -25.42 12.95
N ASN A 521 7.35 -25.51 12.86
CA ASN A 521 8.27 -25.36 14.00
C ASN A 521 9.08 -24.06 13.91
N ALA A 522 9.10 -23.40 12.75
CA ALA A 522 9.43 -21.98 12.64
C ALA A 522 8.18 -21.13 12.94
N GLY A 523 8.39 -19.85 13.28
CA GLY A 523 7.31 -18.92 13.58
C GLY A 523 7.57 -18.06 14.81
N PRO A 524 6.52 -17.44 15.39
CA PRO A 524 5.10 -17.71 15.12
C PRO A 524 4.60 -17.17 13.76
N MET A 525 3.49 -17.70 13.27
CA MET A 525 2.86 -17.37 11.96
C MET A 525 1.34 -17.20 12.15
N SER A 526 0.62 -16.63 11.17
CA SER A 526 -0.85 -16.59 11.17
C SER A 526 -1.44 -17.67 10.27
N ILE A 527 -2.44 -18.42 10.74
CA ILE A 527 -3.09 -19.53 10.02
C ILE A 527 -4.60 -19.29 10.01
N HIS A 528 -5.18 -19.14 8.82
CA HIS A 528 -6.59 -18.84 8.64
C HIS A 528 -7.30 -19.98 7.91
N ILE A 529 -8.48 -20.37 8.38
CA ILE A 529 -9.23 -21.51 7.84
C ILE A 529 -10.70 -21.17 7.54
N THR A 530 -11.20 -21.70 6.43
CA THR A 530 -12.64 -21.76 6.13
C THR A 530 -13.18 -23.12 6.61
N ALA A 531 -14.25 -23.08 7.39
CA ALA A 531 -14.62 -24.12 8.33
C ALA A 531 -15.88 -24.91 7.93
N GLY A 532 -16.65 -24.44 6.93
CA GLY A 532 -17.86 -25.10 6.49
C GLY A 532 -17.61 -26.40 5.71
N PRO A 533 -18.68 -27.14 5.40
CA PRO A 533 -18.61 -28.41 4.68
C PRO A 533 -18.49 -28.25 3.17
N ASP A 534 -18.71 -27.05 2.63
CA ASP A 534 -18.74 -26.77 1.19
C ASP A 534 -17.64 -25.76 0.78
N THR A 535 -17.43 -25.52 -0.52
CA THR A 535 -16.39 -24.58 -1.00
C THR A 535 -16.87 -23.70 -2.16
N VAL A 536 -17.32 -24.29 -3.26
CA VAL A 536 -17.64 -23.62 -4.53
C VAL A 536 -19.11 -23.27 -4.62
N VAL A 537 -19.99 -24.20 -4.22
CA VAL A 537 -21.44 -24.01 -4.13
C VAL A 537 -21.99 -24.73 -2.89
N PRO A 538 -23.05 -24.20 -2.25
CA PRO A 538 -23.68 -24.89 -1.13
C PRO A 538 -24.11 -26.31 -1.48
N GLY A 539 -23.72 -27.28 -0.66
CA GLY A 539 -23.94 -28.72 -0.83
C GLY A 539 -22.93 -29.48 -1.70
N ASP A 540 -21.76 -28.92 -2.03
CA ASP A 540 -20.71 -29.65 -2.78
C ASP A 540 -19.84 -30.60 -1.94
N GLY A 541 -19.80 -30.45 -0.62
CA GLY A 541 -19.04 -31.32 0.28
C GLY A 541 -17.52 -31.21 0.17
N LEU A 542 -16.99 -30.11 -0.39
CA LEU A 542 -15.55 -29.91 -0.63
C LEU A 542 -14.84 -29.15 0.52
N GLY A 543 -15.59 -28.57 1.44
CA GLY A 543 -15.09 -27.82 2.59
C GLY A 543 -14.62 -28.71 3.75
N PHE A 544 -13.90 -28.11 4.70
CA PHE A 544 -13.26 -28.82 5.81
C PHE A 544 -14.19 -29.56 6.77
N ASP A 545 -15.47 -29.15 6.84
CA ASP A 545 -16.44 -29.52 7.88
C ASP A 545 -15.81 -29.53 9.28
N LEU A 546 -15.23 -28.38 9.68
CA LEU A 546 -14.34 -28.29 10.83
C LEU A 546 -14.99 -28.78 12.13
N ASN A 547 -16.30 -28.59 12.28
CA ASN A 547 -17.06 -29.04 13.45
C ASN A 547 -17.08 -30.58 13.60
N ASN A 548 -17.01 -31.32 12.49
CA ASN A 548 -16.97 -32.79 12.47
C ASN A 548 -15.59 -33.37 12.12
N ASN A 549 -14.58 -32.51 11.92
CA ASN A 549 -13.22 -32.89 11.52
C ASN A 549 -12.23 -32.88 12.72
N PRO A 550 -12.09 -34.00 13.46
CA PRO A 550 -11.21 -34.06 14.63
C PRO A 550 -9.73 -33.91 14.28
N THR A 551 -9.33 -34.24 13.05
CA THR A 551 -7.95 -34.10 12.56
C THR A 551 -7.55 -32.62 12.52
N MET A 552 -8.38 -31.78 11.90
CA MET A 552 -8.10 -30.35 11.79
C MET A 552 -8.32 -29.61 13.10
N GLN A 553 -9.34 -29.96 13.89
CA GLN A 553 -9.46 -29.45 15.26
C GLN A 553 -8.21 -29.76 16.12
N ALA A 554 -7.60 -30.94 15.95
CA ALA A 554 -6.37 -31.28 16.64
C ALA A 554 -5.16 -30.53 16.07
N PHE A 555 -5.10 -30.29 14.75
CA PHE A 555 -4.05 -29.47 14.12
C PHE A 555 -4.07 -28.03 14.64
N LEU A 556 -5.22 -27.35 14.55
CA LEU A 556 -5.36 -25.94 14.98
C LEU A 556 -4.95 -25.75 16.44
N ARG A 557 -5.40 -26.64 17.34
CA ARG A 557 -5.00 -26.61 18.76
C ARG A 557 -3.51 -26.86 18.98
N ARG A 558 -2.84 -27.68 18.16
CA ARG A 558 -1.38 -27.83 18.22
C ARG A 558 -0.65 -26.57 17.75
N MET A 559 -1.18 -25.88 16.74
CA MET A 559 -0.57 -24.66 16.22
C MET A 559 -0.76 -23.47 17.16
N ASP A 560 -1.96 -23.30 17.73
CA ASP A 560 -2.23 -22.33 18.80
C ASP A 560 -1.30 -22.57 20.02
N ALA A 561 -1.18 -23.82 20.48
CA ALA A 561 -0.28 -24.18 21.59
C ALA A 561 1.22 -23.94 21.29
N LYS A 562 1.62 -23.82 20.02
CA LYS A 562 2.98 -23.39 19.60
C LYS A 562 3.12 -21.86 19.51
N GLY A 563 2.04 -21.10 19.67
CA GLY A 563 2.02 -19.64 19.59
C GLY A 563 1.77 -19.08 18.18
N HIS A 564 1.36 -19.89 17.21
CA HIS A 564 0.82 -19.38 15.95
C HIS A 564 -0.53 -18.70 16.22
N SER A 565 -0.87 -17.66 15.46
CA SER A 565 -2.23 -17.10 15.50
C SER A 565 -3.15 -17.96 14.66
N ILE A 566 -4.31 -18.31 15.21
CA ILE A 566 -5.39 -18.96 14.47
C ILE A 566 -6.50 -17.93 14.24
N GLY A 567 -6.98 -17.86 13.01
CA GLY A 567 -7.98 -16.88 12.58
C GLY A 567 -8.99 -17.45 11.59
N SER A 568 -10.02 -16.65 11.32
CA SER A 568 -11.11 -17.02 10.42
C SER A 568 -10.74 -16.66 8.98
N HIS A 569 -10.74 -17.62 8.05
CA HIS A 569 -10.69 -17.33 6.61
C HIS A 569 -12.10 -17.04 6.05
N GLY A 570 -12.93 -16.34 6.83
CA GLY A 570 -14.31 -15.98 6.50
C GLY A 570 -15.14 -17.10 5.88
N GLY A 571 -16.03 -16.74 4.97
CA GLY A 571 -16.51 -17.69 3.98
C GLY A 571 -17.65 -18.60 4.41
N TRP A 572 -17.45 -19.41 5.45
CA TRP A 572 -18.13 -20.71 5.68
C TRP A 572 -18.00 -21.66 4.46
N ASP A 573 -18.47 -21.24 3.29
CA ASP A 573 -18.20 -21.80 1.97
C ASP A 573 -17.24 -20.83 1.23
N HIS A 574 -15.98 -21.22 1.00
CA HIS A 574 -14.88 -20.31 0.62
C HIS A 574 -15.14 -19.49 -0.66
N ASP A 575 -15.13 -20.12 -1.82
CA ASP A 575 -15.30 -19.47 -3.12
C ASP A 575 -16.72 -18.89 -3.25
N TYR A 576 -17.73 -19.56 -2.69
CA TYR A 576 -19.11 -19.06 -2.74
C TYR A 576 -19.24 -17.69 -2.07
N TYR A 577 -18.67 -17.50 -0.87
CA TYR A 577 -18.59 -16.17 -0.26
C TYR A 577 -17.69 -15.23 -1.06
N GLY A 578 -16.45 -15.66 -1.37
CA GLY A 578 -15.43 -14.82 -1.99
C GLY A 578 -15.88 -14.21 -3.32
N LEU A 579 -16.64 -14.95 -4.12
CA LEU A 579 -17.12 -14.50 -5.43
C LEU A 579 -18.49 -13.80 -5.41
N ASN A 580 -19.26 -13.87 -4.32
CA ASN A 580 -20.65 -13.37 -4.29
C ASN A 580 -20.93 -12.30 -3.21
N ALA A 581 -20.16 -12.23 -2.13
CA ALA A 581 -20.27 -11.15 -1.15
C ALA A 581 -19.96 -9.79 -1.83
N ASN A 582 -20.72 -8.75 -1.50
CA ASN A 582 -20.49 -7.39 -1.98
C ASN A 582 -21.09 -6.36 -1.01
N GLU A 583 -20.88 -5.08 -1.27
CA GLU A 583 -21.30 -3.98 -0.39
C GLU A 583 -22.79 -3.95 -0.01
N THR A 584 -23.66 -4.60 -0.80
CA THR A 584 -25.13 -4.48 -0.65
C THR A 584 -25.84 -5.70 -0.05
N ASN A 585 -25.16 -6.85 0.08
CA ASN A 585 -25.80 -8.14 0.37
C ASN A 585 -25.43 -8.76 1.74
N SER A 586 -25.10 -7.91 2.72
CA SER A 586 -24.76 -8.31 4.10
C SER A 586 -25.79 -9.25 4.74
N ALA A 587 -27.08 -9.05 4.50
CA ALA A 587 -28.15 -9.91 5.02
C ALA A 587 -28.03 -11.38 4.55
N THR A 588 -27.42 -11.63 3.40
CA THR A 588 -27.16 -12.97 2.86
C THR A 588 -25.85 -13.55 3.38
N PHE A 589 -24.78 -12.74 3.43
CA PHE A 589 -23.41 -13.24 3.64
C PHE A 589 -22.84 -13.03 5.05
N LEU A 590 -23.45 -12.21 5.91
CA LEU A 590 -23.07 -12.11 7.32
C LEU A 590 -23.20 -13.45 8.09
N PRO A 591 -24.25 -14.28 7.90
CA PRO A 591 -24.34 -15.59 8.55
C PRO A 591 -23.13 -16.50 8.27
N PHE A 592 -22.55 -16.40 7.08
CA PHE A 592 -21.38 -17.18 6.68
C PHE A 592 -20.13 -16.77 7.48
N LEU A 593 -19.90 -15.48 7.71
CA LEU A 593 -18.84 -15.00 8.61
C LEU A 593 -19.05 -15.46 10.06
N VAL A 594 -20.30 -15.38 10.54
CA VAL A 594 -20.69 -15.79 11.90
C VAL A 594 -20.41 -17.28 12.11
N LEU A 595 -20.89 -18.15 11.22
CA LEU A 595 -20.72 -19.59 11.31
C LEU A 595 -19.24 -19.98 11.24
N ASN A 596 -18.48 -19.38 10.32
CA ASN A 596 -17.05 -19.68 10.19
C ASN A 596 -16.30 -19.34 11.47
N ARG A 597 -16.48 -18.11 11.96
CA ARG A 597 -15.83 -17.63 13.18
C ARG A 597 -16.19 -18.52 14.37
N GLN A 598 -17.46 -18.87 14.55
CA GLN A 598 -17.89 -19.75 15.64
C GLN A 598 -17.22 -21.12 15.58
N ALA A 599 -17.12 -21.74 14.39
CA ALA A 599 -16.45 -23.04 14.24
C ALA A 599 -14.95 -22.97 14.57
N VAL A 600 -14.25 -21.91 14.15
CA VAL A 600 -12.82 -21.71 14.46
C VAL A 600 -12.62 -21.38 15.95
N ASP A 601 -13.36 -20.42 16.50
CA ASP A 601 -13.31 -20.03 17.92
C ASP A 601 -13.58 -21.25 18.83
N ASN A 602 -14.53 -22.12 18.47
CA ASN A 602 -14.81 -23.37 19.17
C ASN A 602 -13.68 -24.42 19.05
N ALA A 603 -13.03 -24.51 17.89
CA ALA A 603 -11.95 -25.47 17.65
C ALA A 603 -10.70 -25.18 18.50
N VAL A 604 -10.37 -23.89 18.70
CA VAL A 604 -9.23 -23.47 19.55
C VAL A 604 -9.61 -23.18 21.00
N GLY A 605 -10.88 -22.88 21.28
CA GLY A 605 -11.40 -22.67 22.64
C GLY A 605 -11.30 -21.22 23.14
N HIS A 606 -11.07 -20.25 22.24
CA HIS A 606 -11.04 -18.82 22.54
C HIS A 606 -11.42 -18.00 21.29
N PRO A 607 -11.82 -16.72 21.45
CA PRO A 607 -12.06 -15.85 20.32
C PRO A 607 -10.81 -15.63 19.46
N THR A 608 -10.95 -15.75 18.14
CA THR A 608 -9.92 -15.41 17.15
C THR A 608 -9.74 -13.91 16.96
N ARG A 609 -8.55 -13.47 16.53
CA ARG A 609 -8.17 -12.04 16.46
C ARG A 609 -7.69 -11.57 15.09
N ASP A 610 -7.41 -12.49 14.17
CA ASP A 610 -7.05 -12.23 12.78
C ASP A 610 -7.98 -12.88 11.76
N TYR A 611 -7.96 -12.33 10.55
CA TYR A 611 -8.89 -12.65 9.47
C TYR A 611 -8.20 -12.65 8.09
N SER A 612 -8.73 -13.43 7.17
CA SER A 612 -8.54 -13.25 5.72
C SER A 612 -9.84 -13.47 4.99
N ALA A 613 -10.15 -12.61 4.02
CA ALA A 613 -11.27 -12.85 3.13
C ALA A 613 -10.92 -13.90 2.08
N PRO A 614 -11.80 -14.88 1.82
CA PRO A 614 -11.77 -15.65 0.59
C PRO A 614 -11.70 -14.75 -0.63
N GLU A 615 -10.87 -15.11 -1.62
CA GLU A 615 -10.60 -14.33 -2.84
C GLU A 615 -10.08 -12.89 -2.59
N GLY A 616 -9.74 -12.51 -1.35
CA GLY A 616 -9.43 -11.13 -0.97
C GLY A 616 -10.64 -10.19 -0.85
N ASN A 617 -11.87 -10.70 -0.92
CA ASN A 617 -13.10 -9.89 -0.98
C ASN A 617 -13.56 -9.36 0.40
N ASN A 618 -13.30 -8.08 0.66
CA ASN A 618 -13.49 -7.42 1.96
C ASN A 618 -14.53 -6.27 1.90
N PRO A 619 -15.84 -6.52 1.72
CA PRO A 619 -16.84 -5.45 1.69
C PRO A 619 -16.90 -4.71 3.04
N HIS A 620 -17.28 -3.43 3.03
CA HIS A 620 -17.18 -2.57 4.23
C HIS A 620 -17.90 -3.16 5.45
N TRP A 621 -19.15 -3.62 5.27
CA TRP A 621 -19.95 -4.22 6.34
C TRP A 621 -19.31 -5.45 6.98
N ALA A 622 -18.49 -6.22 6.23
CA ALA A 622 -17.79 -7.38 6.76
C ALA A 622 -16.64 -6.94 7.68
N MET A 623 -15.86 -5.96 7.24
CA MET A 623 -14.76 -5.38 8.01
C MET A 623 -15.26 -4.68 9.28
N ASP A 624 -16.35 -3.93 9.17
CA ASP A 624 -17.02 -3.28 10.30
C ASP A 624 -17.49 -4.32 11.34
N TRP A 625 -18.12 -5.42 10.89
CA TRP A 625 -18.55 -6.50 11.78
C TRP A 625 -17.37 -7.21 12.45
N LEU A 626 -16.31 -7.52 11.70
CA LEU A 626 -15.09 -8.17 12.21
C LEU A 626 -14.43 -7.32 13.31
N ALA A 627 -14.29 -6.00 13.09
CA ALA A 627 -13.78 -5.07 14.08
C ALA A 627 -14.65 -5.05 15.35
N GLN A 628 -15.99 -5.07 15.21
CA GLN A 628 -16.93 -5.19 16.33
C GLN A 628 -16.81 -6.53 17.09
N GLN A 629 -16.36 -7.61 16.44
CA GLN A 629 -16.08 -8.90 17.10
C GLN A 629 -14.67 -8.97 17.72
N GLY A 630 -13.90 -7.88 17.74
CA GLY A 630 -12.55 -7.85 18.31
C GLY A 630 -11.45 -8.41 17.41
N VAL A 631 -11.68 -8.52 16.09
CA VAL A 631 -10.59 -8.69 15.12
C VAL A 631 -9.76 -7.42 15.07
N VAL A 632 -8.45 -7.54 15.25
CA VAL A 632 -7.52 -6.39 15.24
C VAL A 632 -6.66 -6.34 13.98
N SER A 633 -6.60 -7.43 13.21
CA SER A 633 -5.79 -7.48 11.98
C SER A 633 -6.44 -8.31 10.88
N ALA A 634 -6.42 -7.81 9.64
CA ALA A 634 -6.90 -8.52 8.47
C ALA A 634 -5.84 -8.57 7.36
N TYR A 635 -5.78 -9.69 6.65
CA TYR A 635 -5.07 -9.79 5.38
C TYR A 635 -5.73 -8.86 4.37
N PHE A 636 -4.95 -8.19 3.54
CA PHE A 636 -5.50 -7.27 2.56
C PHE A 636 -4.78 -7.35 1.20
N GLY A 637 -5.57 -7.47 0.13
CA GLY A 637 -5.10 -7.33 -1.25
C GLY A 637 -4.74 -5.89 -1.62
N GLY A 638 -4.93 -4.95 -0.69
CA GLY A 638 -4.60 -3.55 -0.84
C GLY A 638 -3.30 -3.09 -0.19
N HIS A 639 -2.90 -1.86 -0.52
CA HIS A 639 -1.61 -1.25 -0.15
C HIS A 639 -0.40 -2.17 -0.43
N THR A 640 -0.46 -2.99 -1.48
CA THR A 640 0.44 -4.14 -1.68
C THR A 640 1.93 -3.76 -1.59
N GLY A 641 2.72 -4.60 -0.92
CA GLY A 641 4.12 -4.33 -0.64
C GLY A 641 4.40 -3.30 0.47
N LEU A 642 3.39 -2.81 1.19
CA LEU A 642 3.56 -2.04 2.43
C LEU A 642 3.60 -2.97 3.66
N GLY A 643 3.99 -2.43 4.82
CA GLY A 643 3.81 -3.09 6.11
C GLY A 643 2.40 -2.86 6.68
N VAL A 644 2.20 -3.22 7.94
CA VAL A 644 0.93 -3.02 8.66
C VAL A 644 0.51 -1.54 8.65
N THR A 645 -0.70 -1.26 8.18
CA THR A 645 -1.18 0.12 7.91
C THR A 645 -2.68 0.28 8.23
N ARG A 646 -3.13 1.51 8.41
CA ARG A 646 -4.56 1.89 8.46
C ARG A 646 -5.21 1.80 7.07
N ASP A 647 -6.34 1.11 6.95
CA ASP A 647 -7.12 1.04 5.70
C ASP A 647 -8.00 2.29 5.54
N TYR A 648 -7.84 2.99 4.42
CA TYR A 648 -8.72 4.10 4.03
C TYR A 648 -9.37 3.76 2.70
N ARG A 649 -10.70 3.72 2.69
CA ARG A 649 -11.53 3.41 1.53
C ARG A 649 -12.55 4.50 1.30
N ASP A 650 -12.74 4.89 0.04
CA ASP A 650 -13.56 6.05 -0.31
C ASP A 650 -13.15 7.33 0.44
N GLY A 651 -11.87 7.43 0.81
CA GLY A 651 -11.31 8.50 1.64
C GLY A 651 -11.54 8.34 3.14
N ILE A 652 -12.27 7.34 3.63
CA ILE A 652 -12.72 7.22 5.02
C ILE A 652 -12.01 6.05 5.74
N LEU A 653 -11.65 6.26 7.01
CA LEU A 653 -11.19 5.22 7.94
C LEU A 653 -12.37 4.68 8.76
N ASN A 654 -13.06 3.66 8.25
CA ASN A 654 -14.23 3.08 8.93
C ASN A 654 -13.87 2.28 10.20
N THR A 655 -12.73 1.59 10.19
CA THR A 655 -12.36 0.61 11.23
C THR A 655 -11.05 0.98 11.94
N PRO A 656 -10.99 2.08 12.72
CA PRO A 656 -9.74 2.61 13.30
C PRO A 656 -9.06 1.67 14.33
N THR A 657 -9.76 0.64 14.80
CA THR A 657 -9.24 -0.42 15.69
C THR A 657 -8.64 -1.62 14.93
N LEU A 658 -8.92 -1.74 13.63
CA LEU A 658 -8.44 -2.82 12.77
C LEU A 658 -7.28 -2.31 11.92
N TRP A 659 -6.23 -3.13 11.83
CA TRP A 659 -5.06 -2.88 11.00
C TRP A 659 -5.08 -3.84 9.80
N VAL A 660 -4.83 -3.33 8.60
CA VAL A 660 -4.63 -4.21 7.44
C VAL A 660 -3.17 -4.62 7.32
N VAL A 661 -2.96 -5.84 6.87
CA VAL A 661 -1.66 -6.45 6.60
C VAL A 661 -1.59 -6.71 5.09
N PRO A 662 -0.93 -5.81 4.33
CA PRO A 662 -0.82 -5.91 2.88
C PRO A 662 0.01 -7.11 2.42
N VAL A 663 -0.45 -7.77 1.34
CA VAL A 663 0.36 -8.76 0.63
C VAL A 663 1.52 -8.12 -0.11
N THR A 664 2.68 -8.77 -0.06
CA THR A 664 3.81 -8.47 -0.95
C THR A 664 3.88 -9.53 -2.06
N PRO A 665 3.59 -9.17 -3.32
CA PRO A 665 3.69 -10.10 -4.46
C PRO A 665 5.11 -10.17 -5.01
N MET A 666 5.40 -11.25 -5.74
CA MET A 666 6.51 -11.40 -6.68
C MET A 666 6.02 -11.03 -8.09
N GLY A 667 5.98 -9.73 -8.39
CA GLY A 667 5.54 -9.24 -9.69
C GLY A 667 4.06 -9.54 -9.94
N LEU A 668 3.79 -10.50 -10.82
CA LEU A 668 2.44 -10.96 -11.17
C LEU A 668 1.85 -11.98 -10.18
N TYR A 669 2.67 -12.58 -9.32
CA TYR A 669 2.35 -13.78 -8.55
C TYR A 669 2.44 -13.54 -7.05
N ALA A 670 1.79 -14.37 -6.24
CA ALA A 670 1.92 -14.34 -4.78
C ALA A 670 1.91 -15.74 -4.12
N THR A 671 1.59 -16.80 -4.86
CA THR A 671 1.40 -18.16 -4.33
C THR A 671 2.27 -19.22 -5.02
N PHE A 672 2.41 -20.38 -4.38
CA PHE A 672 3.21 -21.50 -4.90
C PHE A 672 2.56 -22.16 -6.14
N GLU A 673 1.24 -22.28 -6.14
CA GLU A 673 0.46 -22.74 -7.28
C GLU A 673 0.71 -21.85 -8.51
N GLU A 674 0.68 -20.53 -8.36
CA GLU A 674 0.99 -19.60 -9.46
C GLU A 674 2.43 -19.75 -9.96
N PHE A 675 3.40 -19.92 -9.06
CA PHE A 675 4.80 -20.18 -9.46
C PHE A 675 4.91 -21.47 -10.28
N GLN A 676 4.16 -22.52 -9.93
CA GLN A 676 4.11 -23.80 -10.62
C GLN A 676 3.43 -23.68 -12.00
N ASP A 677 2.19 -23.18 -12.03
CA ASP A 677 1.37 -23.07 -13.24
C ASP A 677 2.03 -22.16 -14.30
N PHE A 678 2.72 -21.10 -13.85
CA PHE A 678 3.44 -20.17 -14.75
C PHE A 678 4.90 -20.55 -14.99
N ASN A 679 5.34 -21.70 -14.47
CA ASN A 679 6.70 -22.23 -14.64
C ASN A 679 7.79 -21.23 -14.20
N VAL A 680 7.52 -20.47 -13.14
CA VAL A 680 8.48 -19.55 -12.52
C VAL A 680 9.63 -20.38 -11.93
N PRO A 681 10.91 -20.08 -12.24
CA PRO A 681 12.01 -20.88 -11.71
C PRO A 681 12.06 -20.85 -10.18
N LYS A 682 12.14 -22.04 -9.53
CA LYS A 682 12.32 -22.17 -8.07
C LYS A 682 13.41 -21.25 -7.52
N ALA A 683 14.50 -21.08 -8.27
CA ALA A 683 15.63 -20.27 -7.86
C ALA A 683 15.30 -18.76 -7.80
N ASP A 684 14.44 -18.26 -8.69
CA ASP A 684 13.98 -16.86 -8.68
C ASP A 684 13.03 -16.62 -7.49
N VAL A 685 12.14 -17.58 -7.19
CA VAL A 685 11.25 -17.54 -6.01
C VAL A 685 12.04 -17.57 -4.71
N ILE A 686 13.07 -18.42 -4.61
CA ILE A 686 13.99 -18.44 -3.47
C ILE A 686 14.67 -17.07 -3.33
N ASN A 687 15.28 -16.54 -4.39
CA ASN A 687 15.96 -15.24 -4.34
C ASN A 687 15.03 -14.13 -3.88
N TRP A 688 13.81 -14.06 -4.41
CA TRP A 688 12.80 -13.07 -3.99
C TRP A 688 12.51 -13.13 -2.49
N TYR A 689 12.30 -14.34 -1.92
CA TYR A 689 12.13 -14.51 -0.48
C TYR A 689 13.37 -14.06 0.32
N LEU A 690 14.59 -14.34 -0.17
CA LEU A 690 15.83 -13.93 0.53
C LEU A 690 16.03 -12.41 0.45
N ASP A 691 15.75 -11.81 -0.70
CA ASP A 691 15.83 -10.38 -0.95
C ASP A 691 14.78 -9.63 -0.11
N LEU A 692 13.60 -10.21 0.12
CA LEU A 692 12.56 -9.64 0.97
C LEU A 692 12.99 -9.58 2.45
N VAL A 693 13.61 -10.65 2.95
CA VAL A 693 14.21 -10.67 4.31
C VAL A 693 15.34 -9.64 4.43
N ASP A 694 16.16 -9.46 3.40
CA ASP A 694 17.24 -8.45 3.40
C ASP A 694 16.70 -7.02 3.28
N PHE A 695 15.61 -6.82 2.56
CA PHE A 695 14.87 -5.56 2.49
C PHE A 695 14.31 -5.19 3.87
N ASP A 696 13.60 -6.12 4.53
CA ASP A 696 13.04 -5.90 5.87
C ASP A 696 14.13 -5.57 6.91
N LEU A 697 15.27 -6.27 6.85
CA LEU A 697 16.48 -5.95 7.64
C LEU A 697 17.04 -4.55 7.37
N THR A 698 17.15 -4.17 6.09
CA THR A 698 17.78 -2.90 5.67
C THR A 698 16.91 -1.69 6.02
N HIS A 699 15.60 -1.84 5.93
CA HIS A 699 14.65 -0.74 6.08
C HIS A 699 13.95 -0.70 7.46
N ASP A 700 14.26 -1.64 8.38
CA ASP A 700 13.64 -1.76 9.72
C ASP A 700 12.11 -1.88 9.63
N THR A 701 11.67 -2.85 8.84
CA THR A 701 10.25 -3.07 8.56
C THR A 701 9.92 -4.56 8.54
N ALA A 702 8.66 -4.87 8.24
CA ALA A 702 8.22 -6.24 8.01
C ALA A 702 7.22 -6.27 6.85
N ARG A 703 7.44 -7.20 5.92
CA ARG A 703 6.48 -7.54 4.88
C ARG A 703 5.74 -8.83 5.21
N MET A 704 4.60 -9.02 4.54
CA MET A 704 3.82 -10.24 4.64
C MET A 704 3.83 -10.97 3.29
N VAL A 705 3.99 -12.28 3.37
CA VAL A 705 3.75 -13.24 2.29
C VAL A 705 2.71 -14.25 2.73
N TYR A 706 2.00 -14.86 1.79
CA TYR A 706 1.03 -15.91 2.09
C TYR A 706 1.28 -17.15 1.23
N ALA A 707 0.69 -18.27 1.63
CA ALA A 707 0.63 -19.48 0.82
C ALA A 707 -0.56 -20.35 1.21
N HIS A 708 -1.07 -21.11 0.24
CA HIS A 708 -1.95 -22.23 0.51
C HIS A 708 -1.09 -23.50 0.75
N PRO A 709 -1.48 -24.39 1.68
CA PRO A 709 -0.81 -25.66 1.89
C PRO A 709 -0.63 -26.54 0.63
N PRO A 710 -1.60 -26.67 -0.31
CA PRO A 710 -1.46 -27.50 -1.51
C PRO A 710 -0.19 -27.22 -2.31
N GLY A 711 -0.03 -26.02 -2.88
CA GLY A 711 1.15 -25.67 -3.69
C GLY A 711 2.44 -25.66 -2.87
N ALA A 712 2.40 -25.19 -1.62
CA ALA A 712 3.58 -25.14 -0.75
C ALA A 712 4.11 -26.55 -0.39
N SER A 713 3.23 -27.55 -0.27
CA SER A 713 3.62 -28.94 0.05
C SER A 713 4.46 -29.61 -1.05
N GLU A 714 4.28 -29.20 -2.31
CA GLU A 714 5.11 -29.67 -3.42
C GLU A 714 6.50 -29.00 -3.45
N TRP A 715 6.64 -27.85 -2.79
CA TRP A 715 7.82 -26.96 -2.80
C TRP A 715 8.38 -26.72 -1.38
N ILE A 716 8.29 -27.74 -0.52
CA ILE A 716 8.82 -27.74 0.87
C ILE A 716 10.28 -27.26 0.94
N ASP A 717 11.10 -27.61 -0.05
CA ASP A 717 12.50 -27.18 -0.18
C ASP A 717 12.67 -25.66 -0.23
N VAL A 718 11.73 -24.94 -0.87
CA VAL A 718 11.73 -23.48 -0.96
C VAL A 718 11.37 -22.86 0.40
N VAL A 719 10.33 -23.38 1.07
CA VAL A 719 9.90 -22.90 2.40
C VAL A 719 10.99 -23.15 3.44
N GLN A 720 11.59 -24.34 3.46
CA GLN A 720 12.72 -24.67 4.34
C GLN A 720 13.95 -23.80 4.07
N THR A 721 14.19 -23.40 2.82
CA THR A 721 15.29 -22.48 2.47
C THR A 721 15.05 -21.08 3.05
N LEU A 722 13.84 -20.53 2.93
CA LEU A 722 13.44 -19.28 3.58
C LEU A 722 13.59 -19.35 5.10
N GLU A 723 13.07 -20.41 5.74
CA GLU A 723 13.20 -20.59 7.19
C GLU A 723 14.65 -20.69 7.65
N ALA A 724 15.48 -21.45 6.93
CA ALA A 724 16.90 -21.56 7.21
C ALA A 724 17.61 -20.21 7.08
N TYR A 725 17.25 -19.41 6.07
CA TYR A 725 17.78 -18.07 5.88
C TYR A 725 17.39 -17.13 7.04
N VAL A 726 16.12 -17.08 7.41
CA VAL A 726 15.65 -16.30 8.57
C VAL A 726 16.36 -16.75 9.85
N ARG A 727 16.45 -18.06 10.09
CA ARG A 727 17.16 -18.64 11.24
C ARG A 727 18.64 -18.23 11.28
N SER A 728 19.30 -18.12 10.13
CA SER A 728 20.71 -17.68 10.04
C SER A 728 20.94 -16.21 10.43
N LYS A 729 19.92 -15.35 10.35
CA LYS A 729 20.00 -13.96 10.83
C LYS A 729 20.05 -13.87 12.36
N GLY A 730 19.41 -14.83 13.03
CA GLY A 730 19.26 -14.91 14.48
C GLY A 730 18.16 -14.01 15.04
N ALA A 731 17.44 -14.51 16.05
CA ALA A 731 16.24 -13.90 16.64
C ALA A 731 16.44 -12.51 17.31
N SER A 732 17.69 -12.04 17.42
CA SER A 732 18.01 -10.68 17.90
C SER A 732 18.10 -9.64 16.78
N LYS A 733 18.10 -10.08 15.51
CA LYS A 733 18.19 -9.24 14.31
C LYS A 733 16.99 -9.37 13.39
N PHE A 734 16.33 -10.53 13.38
CA PHE A 734 15.12 -10.77 12.59
C PHE A 734 14.13 -11.66 13.34
N SER A 735 12.84 -11.33 13.26
CA SER A 735 11.76 -12.06 13.92
C SER A 735 10.71 -12.56 12.94
N TRP A 736 10.07 -13.67 13.26
CA TRP A 736 8.75 -13.97 12.72
C TRP A 736 7.69 -13.25 13.56
N TYR A 737 6.68 -12.70 12.90
CA TYR A 737 5.54 -12.06 13.56
C TYR A 737 4.21 -12.65 13.06
N THR A 738 3.24 -12.76 13.97
CA THR A 738 1.83 -12.92 13.60
C THR A 738 1.23 -11.56 13.26
N MET A 739 0.17 -11.56 12.45
CA MET A 739 -0.58 -10.35 12.10
C MET A 739 -1.09 -9.57 13.33
N PRO A 740 -1.75 -10.19 14.33
CA PRO A 740 -2.24 -9.46 15.49
C PRO A 740 -1.11 -8.98 16.39
N ARG A 741 0.06 -9.65 16.41
CA ARG A 741 1.22 -9.20 17.20
C ARG A 741 1.74 -7.84 16.73
N LEU A 742 1.75 -7.58 15.42
CA LEU A 742 2.12 -6.26 14.89
C LEU A 742 0.98 -5.25 15.00
N ALA A 743 -0.29 -5.64 14.77
CA ALA A 743 -1.43 -4.75 15.01
C ALA A 743 -1.47 -4.24 16.48
N ASP A 744 -1.26 -5.12 17.46
CA ASP A 744 -1.14 -4.75 18.88
C ASP A 744 0.04 -3.80 19.14
N PHE A 745 1.17 -3.99 18.45
CA PHE A 745 2.30 -3.06 18.55
C PHE A 745 1.97 -1.70 17.95
N MET A 746 1.33 -1.65 16.78
CA MET A 746 0.99 -0.41 16.10
C MET A 746 -0.09 0.38 16.85
N ALA A 747 -1.11 -0.30 17.40
CA ALA A 747 -2.11 0.30 18.29
C ALA A 747 -1.45 0.92 19.52
N LYS A 748 -0.63 0.15 20.24
CA LYS A 748 0.15 0.63 21.39
C LYS A 748 1.04 1.84 21.04
N ARG A 749 1.71 1.77 19.89
CA ARG A 749 2.64 2.80 19.41
C ARG A 749 1.94 4.10 19.03
N ASN A 750 0.66 4.04 18.62
CA ASN A 750 -0.14 5.24 18.35
C ASN A 750 -0.51 6.03 19.62
N GLU A 751 -0.45 5.44 20.82
CA GLU A 751 -0.66 6.12 22.10
C GLU A 751 0.57 6.91 22.60
N VAL A 752 1.72 6.78 21.92
CA VAL A 752 3.00 7.36 22.35
C VAL A 752 3.03 8.85 22.09
N GLN A 753 3.10 9.64 23.17
CA GLN A 753 3.33 11.07 23.10
C GLN A 753 4.83 11.33 23.24
N TRP A 754 5.44 12.00 22.26
CA TRP A 754 6.86 12.36 22.34
C TRP A 754 7.17 13.70 21.68
N SER A 755 8.22 14.35 22.16
CA SER A 755 8.66 15.68 21.72
C SER A 755 10.17 15.82 21.69
N GLU A 756 10.63 16.78 20.91
CA GLU A 756 12.01 17.26 20.88
C GLU A 756 12.04 18.72 21.35
N GLN A 757 13.07 19.08 22.12
CA GLN A 757 13.31 20.44 22.56
C GLN A 757 14.77 20.82 22.30
N SER A 758 14.98 21.86 21.50
CA SER A 758 16.30 22.48 21.33
C SER A 758 16.76 23.12 22.63
N LEU A 759 17.94 22.73 23.10
CA LEU A 759 18.67 23.34 24.21
C LEU A 759 19.93 24.06 23.70
N ALA A 760 20.64 24.74 24.60
CA ALA A 760 21.90 25.40 24.29
C ALA A 760 22.96 24.45 23.72
N ASN A 761 23.89 24.99 22.93
CA ASN A 761 25.06 24.29 22.38
C ASN A 761 24.72 23.09 21.46
N GLY A 762 23.61 23.16 20.72
CA GLY A 762 23.24 22.12 19.74
C GLY A 762 22.85 20.79 20.39
N VAL A 763 22.26 20.83 21.58
CA VAL A 763 21.74 19.65 22.29
C VAL A 763 20.23 19.60 22.12
N THR A 764 19.70 18.48 21.62
CA THR A 764 18.25 18.20 21.65
C THR A 764 17.92 17.33 22.85
N GLN A 765 16.90 17.72 23.62
CA GLN A 765 16.28 16.87 24.62
C GLN A 765 15.05 16.19 24.03
N PHE A 766 14.96 14.88 24.22
CA PHE A 766 13.86 14.04 23.81
C PHE A 766 13.07 13.63 25.04
N THR A 767 11.75 13.76 24.99
CA THR A 767 10.85 13.28 26.03
C THR A 767 9.76 12.43 25.40
N ALA A 768 9.46 11.27 25.99
CA ALA A 768 8.38 10.40 25.55
C ALA A 768 7.59 9.87 26.75
N SER A 769 6.30 9.61 26.54
CA SER A 769 5.39 9.02 27.51
C SER A 769 4.32 8.16 26.83
N HIS A 770 3.73 7.24 27.61
CA HIS A 770 2.59 6.40 27.21
C HIS A 770 1.78 6.07 28.47
N PRO A 771 0.43 6.08 28.41
CA PRO A 771 -0.42 5.87 29.59
C PRO A 771 -0.13 4.56 30.34
N ILE A 772 0.13 3.46 29.61
CA ILE A 772 0.34 2.13 30.21
C ILE A 772 1.84 1.78 30.37
N SER A 773 2.60 1.74 29.26
CA SER A 773 4.01 1.30 29.26
C SER A 773 4.71 1.56 27.92
N LEU A 774 5.95 2.05 27.95
CA LEU A 774 6.82 2.21 26.79
C LEU A 774 7.58 0.93 26.37
N LYS A 775 7.35 -0.21 27.04
CA LYS A 775 8.02 -1.50 26.74
C LYS A 775 8.03 -1.80 25.22
N GLU A 776 9.19 -2.25 24.73
CA GLU A 776 9.48 -2.57 23.31
C GLU A 776 9.57 -1.38 22.33
N LEU A 777 9.32 -0.14 22.78
CA LEU A 777 9.50 1.04 21.93
C LEU A 777 10.97 1.45 21.84
N VAL A 778 11.38 1.87 20.64
CA VAL A 778 12.77 2.24 20.33
C VAL A 778 12.81 3.49 19.46
N TRP A 779 13.52 4.51 19.93
CA TRP A 779 13.86 5.69 19.13
C TRP A 779 15.16 5.43 18.39
N ARG A 780 15.12 5.65 17.07
CA ARG A 780 16.23 5.50 16.13
C ARG A 780 16.75 6.88 15.79
N LEU A 781 18.00 7.16 16.17
CA LEU A 781 18.65 8.45 15.94
C LEU A 781 19.79 8.26 14.92
N PRO A 782 19.70 8.83 13.70
CA PRO A 782 20.77 8.73 12.71
C PRO A 782 22.11 9.26 13.24
N LYS A 783 23.16 8.43 13.20
CA LYS A 783 24.50 8.85 13.64
C LYS A 783 25.09 9.99 12.81
N ALA A 784 24.59 10.15 11.58
CA ALA A 784 24.92 11.28 10.72
C ALA A 784 24.50 12.63 11.31
N ARG A 785 23.39 12.68 12.08
CA ARG A 785 22.88 13.88 12.78
C ARG A 785 23.23 13.89 14.27
N TYR A 786 23.22 12.75 14.95
CA TYR A 786 23.26 12.67 16.41
C TYR A 786 24.49 11.93 16.97
N LEU A 787 25.19 12.57 17.91
CA LEU A 787 26.12 11.89 18.81
C LEU A 787 25.38 10.93 19.75
N ARG A 788 26.13 10.01 20.38
CA ARG A 788 25.54 8.96 21.24
C ARG A 788 24.66 9.59 22.34
N PRO A 789 23.38 9.18 22.46
CA PRO A 789 22.49 9.71 23.48
C PRO A 789 23.01 9.56 24.91
N THR A 790 22.75 10.57 25.72
CA THR A 790 23.18 10.74 27.12
C THR A 790 22.00 11.11 28.01
N ALA A 791 22.23 11.19 29.34
CA ALA A 791 21.20 11.53 30.33
C ALA A 791 19.92 10.68 30.21
N VAL A 792 20.08 9.40 29.85
CA VAL A 792 18.95 8.50 29.56
C VAL A 792 18.30 8.05 30.87
N SER A 793 17.04 8.40 31.05
CA SER A 793 16.18 7.96 32.15
C SER A 793 14.99 7.21 31.58
N GLY A 794 14.66 6.04 32.16
CA GLY A 794 13.59 5.16 31.66
C GLY A 794 13.99 4.25 30.48
N GLY A 795 15.27 4.14 30.15
CA GLY A 795 15.73 3.32 29.02
C GLY A 795 17.24 3.10 28.96
N SER A 796 17.71 2.62 27.81
CA SER A 796 19.12 2.31 27.52
C SER A 796 19.50 2.69 26.08
N VAL A 797 20.79 2.76 25.78
CA VAL A 797 21.32 3.12 24.44
C VAL A 797 22.17 2.00 23.89
N ALA A 798 21.71 1.39 22.80
CA ALA A 798 22.45 0.40 22.02
C ALA A 798 22.95 1.00 20.69
N ASP A 799 23.97 0.36 20.12
CA ASP A 799 24.44 0.65 18.77
C ASP A 799 23.59 -0.14 17.76
N GLY A 800 23.03 0.54 16.76
CA GLY A 800 22.25 -0.04 15.66
C GLY A 800 22.92 0.12 14.29
N GLY A 801 24.25 0.23 14.24
CA GLY A 801 25.01 0.44 13.01
C GLY A 801 24.99 1.90 12.58
N THR A 802 24.08 2.27 11.68
CA THR A 802 23.93 3.66 11.15
C THR A 802 23.11 4.56 12.07
N VAL A 803 22.43 3.98 13.06
CA VAL A 803 21.60 4.68 14.06
C VAL A 803 22.04 4.33 15.49
N TRP A 804 21.77 5.23 16.43
CA TRP A 804 21.65 4.88 17.85
C TRP A 804 20.24 4.37 18.13
N LEU A 805 20.13 3.32 18.95
CA LEU A 805 18.85 2.77 19.40
C LEU A 805 18.63 3.12 20.88
N VAL A 806 17.73 4.06 21.16
CA VAL A 806 17.31 4.34 22.54
C VAL A 806 16.10 3.46 22.85
N LYS A 807 16.35 2.37 23.60
CA LYS A 807 15.34 1.35 23.94
C LYS A 807 14.71 1.67 25.30
N ALA A 808 13.39 1.76 25.36
CA ALA A 808 12.67 1.96 26.61
C ALA A 808 12.80 0.74 27.54
N GLY A 809 12.86 0.99 28.85
CA GLY A 809 12.90 -0.06 29.88
C GLY A 809 11.56 -0.79 29.99
N ALA A 810 11.60 -2.07 30.40
CA ALA A 810 10.41 -2.94 30.45
C ALA A 810 9.23 -2.40 31.30
N ASN A 811 9.52 -1.58 32.31
CA ASN A 811 8.53 -0.98 33.22
C ASN A 811 8.41 0.55 33.05
N ALA A 812 9.06 1.14 32.05
CA ALA A 812 9.05 2.59 31.85
C ALA A 812 7.69 3.07 31.33
N ARG A 813 7.15 4.15 31.91
CA ARG A 813 6.02 4.93 31.33
C ARG A 813 6.48 6.24 30.70
N THR A 814 7.66 6.69 31.07
CA THR A 814 8.34 7.87 30.54
C THR A 814 9.76 7.49 30.13
N LEU A 815 10.26 8.15 29.10
CA LEU A 815 11.64 8.06 28.64
C LEU A 815 12.12 9.50 28.40
N THR A 816 13.31 9.83 28.89
CA THR A 816 13.97 11.11 28.61
C THR A 816 15.42 10.87 28.28
N PHE A 817 15.94 11.54 27.25
CA PHE A 817 17.35 11.50 26.89
C PHE A 817 17.78 12.78 26.19
N ARG A 818 19.10 12.97 26.01
CA ARG A 818 19.68 14.10 25.27
C ARG A 818 20.65 13.61 24.22
N ALA A 819 20.63 14.22 23.03
CA ALA A 819 21.64 13.99 22.00
C ALA A 819 22.17 15.33 21.48
N SER A 820 23.49 15.45 21.40
CA SER A 820 24.13 16.57 20.70
C SER A 820 24.16 16.32 19.21
N SER A 821 24.04 17.38 18.41
CA SER A 821 24.31 17.30 16.97
C SER A 821 25.75 16.87 16.70
N SER A 822 25.97 16.04 15.68
CA SER A 822 27.30 15.71 15.17
C SER A 822 27.91 16.94 14.50
N THR A 823 29.22 17.19 14.68
CA THR A 823 29.94 18.23 13.96
C THR A 823 30.08 17.96 12.46
N THR A 824 29.78 16.73 12.02
CA THR A 824 29.68 16.35 10.60
C THR A 824 28.30 16.60 10.01
N TRP A 825 27.31 16.94 10.84
CA TRP A 825 25.97 17.29 10.38
C TRP A 825 25.94 18.76 10.00
N ALA A 826 26.06 19.02 8.70
CA ALA A 826 25.46 20.21 8.13
C ALA A 826 23.98 19.89 7.82
N PRO A 827 23.02 20.72 8.24
CA PRO A 827 21.84 20.92 7.41
C PRO A 827 22.34 21.55 6.10
N PHE A 828 22.37 20.76 5.03
CA PHE A 828 23.02 21.09 3.75
C PHE A 828 22.17 21.96 2.83
#